data_AF-A0A386H5P6-F1
#
_entry.id   AF-A0A386H5P6-F1
#
_cell.length_a   1.000
_cell.length_b   1.000
_cell.length_c   1.000
_cell.angle_alpha   90.00
_cell.angle_beta   90.00
_cell.angle_gamma   90.00
#
_symmetry.space_group_name_H-M   'P 1'
#
loop_
_entity.id
_entity.type
_entity.pdbx_description
1 polymer ?
#
loop_
_entity_poly.entity_id
_entity_poly.type
_entity_poly.pdbx_seq_one_letter_code
_entity_poly.pdbx_strand_id
1 'polypeptide(L)'
;MKKDIKQTIKTLSIAVFILGIYSAGSIPFNKYIPENKVYAENKAAQSIETKVNGSADILYTPSGSSKTVKWVKDSLVTLLNKEGNCYYIEYNSNKGKIRGYIDQNYVSLNSSDAVTTVDYSQSLQVGCSSSGTKVYSGPGDDYENNDKINNKTVKVLSKQGDWYFIEYTYNSGGLRRGYVKLEDITLGSSSKNSQTNVKAPDDTSDLNVNIKRFLDTARSEIGALASGNDGNTVKYGEWYGTNNIPWSSTFISWVSYNSGLGSEFPKTSSYSDSMNWFNEKGLFGSIPKIGSIVYFENNGLHFAGIVEAVGNDGTLTIIQGDYFKDNCYEVARVDYKPSDIIIDGYGYPSYPAPTKMDELINKRISTYAGPSDSSEIIGYIDNELITVINKEENRCLVEYNTYDGKKRVYIDANYVDIKDVPNANYNDKKQGTIQDDTAISFGPSKEYASDETAKAQTVTILNGENNYYLVEYKTSDGSTKRGYIYADLVKGIHSSGTSSSSDSSASSGTVDLINYVYKFSNAIVSSYGEKGTSASGYYCDGNGSIVAAHNMRAGTEIYIPQLKYVNSTGIFTVGDTGGPFFDFDINTTHDIGRTPYDVYVVKWGGGPMMQSFESAIQEQKRYGQWGKYQGIYNQYQGRFQTENFRQ
;
A
#
# COMPACT_ATOMS: atom_id res chain seq x y z
N MET A 1 31.23 -14.10 67.74
CA MET A 1 29.99 -13.83 66.96
C MET A 1 29.99 -12.54 66.14
N LYS A 2 30.15 -11.31 66.68
CA LYS A 2 30.32 -10.11 65.81
C LYS A 2 31.73 -9.95 65.21
N LYS A 3 32.73 -10.73 65.66
CA LYS A 3 34.11 -10.71 65.15
C LYS A 3 34.38 -11.75 64.03
N ASP A 4 33.62 -12.84 63.99
CA ASP A 4 33.80 -13.94 63.02
C ASP A 4 33.11 -13.67 61.66
N ILE A 5 32.09 -12.80 61.67
CA ILE A 5 31.42 -12.33 60.45
C ILE A 5 32.31 -11.34 59.66
N LYS A 6 33.18 -10.58 60.34
CA LYS A 6 34.13 -9.66 59.68
C LYS A 6 35.33 -10.36 59.05
N GLN A 7 35.73 -11.54 59.55
CA GLN A 7 36.84 -12.33 59.00
C GLN A 7 36.39 -13.08 57.72
N THR A 8 35.15 -13.56 57.67
CA THR A 8 34.60 -14.29 56.52
C THR A 8 34.35 -13.39 55.30
N ILE A 9 33.94 -12.14 55.53
CA ILE A 9 33.74 -11.14 54.45
C ILE A 9 35.08 -10.67 53.87
N LYS A 10 36.17 -10.64 54.65
CA LYS A 10 37.51 -10.22 54.17
C LYS A 10 38.22 -11.27 53.30
N THR A 11 37.96 -12.56 53.54
CA THR A 11 38.53 -13.65 52.73
C THR A 11 37.81 -13.79 51.39
N LEU A 12 36.51 -13.47 51.32
CA LEU A 12 35.74 -13.50 50.07
C LEU A 12 36.07 -12.35 49.11
N SER A 13 36.43 -11.16 49.63
CA SER A 13 36.82 -10.02 48.79
C SER A 13 38.25 -10.09 48.22
N ILE A 14 39.14 -10.90 48.81
CA ILE A 14 40.53 -11.06 48.32
C ILE A 14 40.63 -12.17 47.25
N ALA A 15 39.75 -13.17 47.29
CA ALA A 15 39.67 -14.18 46.22
C ALA A 15 39.12 -13.61 44.89
N VAL A 16 38.28 -12.56 44.97
CA VAL A 16 37.69 -11.90 43.79
C VAL A 16 38.66 -10.88 43.15
N PHE A 17 39.70 -10.43 43.87
CA PHE A 17 40.66 -9.43 43.35
C PHE A 17 41.98 -10.04 42.80
N ILE A 18 42.30 -11.31 43.13
CA ILE A 18 43.52 -11.98 42.64
C ILE A 18 43.35 -12.64 41.26
N LEU A 19 42.13 -12.80 40.76
CA LEU A 19 41.88 -13.26 39.37
C LEU A 19 41.87 -12.12 38.34
N GLY A 20 41.98 -10.86 38.78
CA GLY A 20 41.89 -9.68 37.91
C GLY A 20 43.22 -9.09 37.42
N ILE A 21 44.37 -9.45 37.99
CA ILE A 21 45.66 -8.83 37.62
C ILE A 21 46.79 -9.87 37.67
N TYR A 22 46.80 -10.78 36.70
CA TYR A 22 48.06 -11.27 36.13
C TYR A 22 48.05 -10.90 34.64
N SER A 23 48.67 -9.75 34.41
CA SER A 23 48.90 -9.10 33.13
C SER A 23 49.85 -9.89 32.24
N ALA A 24 49.52 -9.86 30.94
CA ALA A 24 50.45 -9.58 29.84
C ALA A 24 51.70 -10.48 29.73
N GLY A 25 51.51 -11.62 29.06
CA GLY A 25 52.55 -12.27 28.28
C GLY A 25 51.99 -12.57 26.89
N SER A 26 52.48 -11.89 25.87
CA SER A 26 52.09 -12.04 24.47
C SER A 26 52.14 -13.50 24.02
N ILE A 27 51.00 -14.06 23.62
CA ILE A 27 50.90 -15.32 22.87
C ILE A 27 49.98 -15.03 21.68
N PRO A 28 50.40 -15.33 20.43
CA PRO A 28 49.66 -14.93 19.24
C PRO A 28 48.31 -15.64 19.20
N PHE A 29 47.23 -14.85 19.19
CA PHE A 29 45.87 -15.34 18.99
C PHE A 29 45.69 -15.72 17.52
N ASN A 30 46.26 -16.85 17.15
CA ASN A 30 45.91 -17.54 15.92
C ASN A 30 46.10 -19.05 16.13
N LYS A 31 45.03 -19.73 16.57
CA LYS A 31 44.69 -21.09 16.10
C LYS A 31 43.34 -21.56 16.65
N TYR A 32 42.44 -21.82 15.70
CA TYR A 32 41.24 -22.66 15.80
C TYR A 32 40.02 -22.09 16.53
N ILE A 33 39.43 -21.05 15.94
CA ILE A 33 37.96 -21.01 15.80
C ILE A 33 37.64 -21.95 14.62
N PRO A 34 36.77 -22.96 14.76
CA PRO A 34 36.32 -23.73 13.59
C PRO A 34 35.68 -22.76 12.62
N GLU A 35 36.07 -22.80 11.34
CA GLU A 35 35.39 -22.08 10.27
C GLU A 35 33.92 -22.53 10.20
N ASN A 36 33.03 -21.88 10.94
CA ASN A 36 31.60 -21.89 10.67
C ASN A 36 31.37 -21.03 9.43
N LYS A 37 31.69 -21.58 8.26
CA LYS A 37 31.30 -21.01 6.96
C LYS A 37 29.80 -21.18 6.79
N VAL A 38 29.03 -20.17 7.20
CA VAL A 38 27.58 -20.06 6.94
C VAL A 38 27.21 -18.72 6.29
N TYR A 39 28.19 -17.87 5.98
CA TYR A 39 27.96 -16.66 5.19
C TYR A 39 28.38 -16.90 3.74
N ALA A 40 27.63 -16.35 2.78
CA ALA A 40 28.18 -16.15 1.45
C ALA A 40 29.36 -15.17 1.57
N GLU A 41 30.60 -15.65 1.41
CA GLU A 41 31.74 -14.76 1.20
C GLU A 41 31.55 -14.07 -0.15
N ASN A 42 31.15 -12.81 -0.14
CA ASN A 42 31.08 -12.00 -1.35
C ASN A 42 32.53 -11.70 -1.79
N LYS A 43 33.12 -12.60 -2.58
CA LYS A 43 34.29 -12.26 -3.40
C LYS A 43 33.87 -11.11 -4.31
N ALA A 44 34.65 -10.02 -4.32
CA ALA A 44 34.36 -8.80 -5.04
C ALA A 44 33.79 -9.10 -6.43
N ALA A 45 32.48 -8.88 -6.61
CA ALA A 45 31.78 -9.21 -7.83
C ALA A 45 32.23 -8.25 -8.94
N GLN A 46 32.38 -8.80 -10.15
CA GLN A 46 32.61 -8.04 -11.36
C GLN A 46 31.52 -6.96 -11.47
N SER A 47 31.94 -5.69 -11.39
CA SER A 47 31.03 -4.55 -11.39
C SER A 47 30.80 -4.07 -12.82
N ILE A 48 29.54 -4.01 -13.25
CA ILE A 48 29.16 -3.58 -14.61
C ILE A 48 28.48 -2.22 -14.52
N GLU A 49 29.03 -1.20 -15.18
CA GLU A 49 28.40 0.11 -15.28
C GLU A 49 27.35 0.10 -16.41
N THR A 50 26.13 0.52 -16.11
CA THR A 50 25.01 0.57 -17.06
C THR A 50 24.08 1.73 -16.75
N LYS A 51 23.09 1.96 -17.61
CA LYS A 51 22.10 3.02 -17.48
C LYS A 51 20.74 2.44 -17.11
N VAL A 52 20.07 3.09 -16.16
CA VAL A 52 18.66 2.86 -15.86
C VAL A 52 17.81 3.42 -17.00
N ASN A 53 16.86 2.63 -17.50
CA ASN A 53 15.92 3.02 -18.55
C ASN A 53 14.69 3.69 -17.93
N GLY A 54 14.52 4.99 -18.17
CA GLY A 54 13.38 5.72 -17.64
C GLY A 54 13.45 5.88 -16.12
N SER A 55 12.29 5.96 -15.49
CA SER A 55 12.12 6.23 -14.06
C SER A 55 12.00 4.93 -13.28
N ALA A 56 12.84 4.76 -12.26
CA ALA A 56 12.89 3.55 -11.46
C ALA A 56 13.16 3.85 -9.98
N ASP A 57 12.64 2.98 -9.12
CA ASP A 57 12.91 3.00 -7.70
C ASP A 57 14.12 2.12 -7.35
N ILE A 58 15.02 2.67 -6.54
CA ILE A 58 16.01 1.91 -5.79
C ILE A 58 15.34 1.46 -4.50
N LEU A 59 15.26 0.15 -4.28
CA LEU A 59 14.56 -0.51 -3.17
C LEU A 59 15.53 -0.99 -2.09
N TYR A 60 15.06 -1.13 -0.85
CA TYR A 60 15.88 -1.69 0.23
C TYR A 60 16.05 -3.21 0.14
N THR A 61 15.14 -3.93 -0.53
CA THR A 61 15.11 -5.39 -0.66
C THR A 61 14.67 -5.81 -2.06
N PRO A 62 15.04 -7.01 -2.53
CA PRO A 62 14.62 -7.53 -3.84
C PRO A 62 13.20 -8.09 -3.84
N SER A 63 12.62 -8.32 -2.66
CA SER A 63 11.25 -8.82 -2.47
C SER A 63 10.26 -7.77 -1.90
N GLY A 64 8.97 -8.06 -2.00
CA GLY A 64 7.80 -7.17 -1.97
C GLY A 64 7.62 -6.37 -0.68
N SER A 65 6.93 -5.22 -0.79
CA SER A 65 6.73 -4.20 0.26
C SER A 65 7.98 -3.42 0.71
N SER A 66 9.09 -3.51 -0.04
CA SER A 66 10.26 -2.66 0.20
C SER A 66 9.93 -1.21 -0.07
N LYS A 67 10.23 -0.32 0.89
CA LYS A 67 10.14 1.13 0.65
C LYS A 67 11.21 1.58 -0.34
N THR A 68 10.91 2.64 -1.09
CA THR A 68 11.86 3.31 -1.98
C THR A 68 12.97 3.96 -1.15
N VAL A 69 14.22 3.54 -1.38
CA VAL A 69 15.44 4.21 -0.88
C VAL A 69 15.59 5.55 -1.60
N LYS A 70 15.48 5.52 -2.93
CA LYS A 70 15.63 6.69 -3.79
C LYS A 70 15.02 6.45 -5.16
N TRP A 71 14.43 7.48 -5.72
CA TRP A 71 13.99 7.49 -7.11
C TRP A 71 15.13 7.95 -8.02
N VAL A 72 15.32 7.27 -9.16
CA VAL A 72 16.29 7.64 -10.19
C VAL A 72 15.64 7.65 -11.55
N LYS A 73 16.14 8.51 -12.45
CA LYS A 73 15.72 8.53 -13.85
C LYS A 73 16.92 8.65 -14.76
N ASP A 74 16.96 7.78 -15.78
CA ASP A 74 17.98 7.81 -16.84
C ASP A 74 19.42 7.91 -16.31
N SER A 75 19.67 7.31 -15.14
CA SER A 75 20.89 7.49 -14.35
C SER A 75 21.87 6.34 -14.56
N LEU A 76 23.18 6.64 -14.48
CA LEU A 76 24.23 5.62 -14.47
C LEU A 76 24.26 4.93 -13.11
N VAL A 77 24.36 3.60 -13.14
CA VAL A 77 24.43 2.72 -11.98
C VAL A 77 25.46 1.63 -12.22
N THR A 78 26.02 1.10 -11.14
CA THR A 78 26.93 -0.05 -11.19
C THR A 78 26.21 -1.27 -10.67
N LEU A 79 26.05 -2.32 -11.49
CA LEU A 79 25.49 -3.60 -11.05
C LEU A 79 26.55 -4.37 -10.26
N LEU A 80 26.13 -4.87 -9.10
CA LEU A 80 27.00 -5.63 -8.18
C LEU A 80 26.65 -7.11 -8.21
N ASN A 81 25.37 -7.46 -8.18
CA ASN A 81 24.88 -8.82 -8.31
C ASN A 81 23.41 -8.83 -8.75
N LYS A 82 22.85 -10.03 -8.92
CA LYS A 82 21.44 -10.27 -9.20
C LYS A 82 20.84 -11.13 -8.10
N GLU A 83 19.67 -10.77 -7.63
CA GLU A 83 18.89 -11.56 -6.67
C GLU A 83 17.43 -11.57 -7.10
N GLY A 84 16.90 -12.76 -7.38
CA GLY A 84 15.60 -12.90 -8.02
C GLY A 84 15.54 -12.12 -9.35
N ASN A 85 14.51 -11.27 -9.48
CA ASN A 85 14.31 -10.41 -10.64
C ASN A 85 14.90 -9.00 -10.49
N CYS A 86 15.72 -8.77 -9.48
CA CYS A 86 16.34 -7.47 -9.23
C CYS A 86 17.86 -7.54 -9.38
N TYR A 87 18.45 -6.45 -9.85
CA TYR A 87 19.88 -6.21 -9.70
C TYR A 87 20.14 -5.45 -8.40
N TYR A 88 21.14 -5.89 -7.64
CA TYR A 88 21.70 -5.08 -6.58
C TYR A 88 22.71 -4.11 -7.18
N ILE A 89 22.54 -2.83 -6.91
CA ILE A 89 23.28 -1.76 -7.59
C ILE A 89 23.98 -0.82 -6.62
N GLU A 90 24.95 -0.07 -7.14
CA GLU A 90 25.52 1.12 -6.53
C GLU A 90 25.21 2.34 -7.40
N TYR A 91 24.76 3.42 -6.75
CA TYR A 91 24.40 4.69 -7.37
C TYR A 91 25.10 5.85 -6.65
N ASN A 92 25.70 6.76 -7.42
CA ASN A 92 26.35 7.95 -6.89
C ASN A 92 25.32 9.07 -6.69
N SER A 93 24.98 9.34 -5.43
CA SER A 93 24.05 10.39 -5.02
C SER A 93 24.81 11.67 -4.63
N ASN A 94 24.11 12.81 -4.55
CA ASN A 94 24.67 14.08 -4.09
C ASN A 94 25.02 14.10 -2.59
N LYS A 95 24.57 13.12 -1.80
CA LYS A 95 24.84 13.02 -0.35
C LYS A 95 25.82 11.89 0.01
N GLY A 96 26.29 11.13 -0.97
CA GLY A 96 27.10 9.93 -0.77
C GLY A 96 26.69 8.83 -1.72
N LYS A 97 27.33 7.66 -1.61
CA LYS A 97 26.93 6.49 -2.40
C LYS A 97 25.70 5.81 -1.79
N ILE A 98 24.88 5.22 -2.64
CA ILE A 98 23.74 4.40 -2.24
C ILE A 98 23.87 3.04 -2.89
N ARG A 99 23.59 1.97 -2.12
CA ARG A 99 23.26 0.68 -2.72
C ARG A 99 21.84 0.26 -2.39
N GLY A 100 21.26 -0.52 -3.28
CA GLY A 100 19.90 -1.01 -3.18
C GLY A 100 19.55 -1.87 -4.39
N TYR A 101 18.29 -2.24 -4.50
CA TYR A 101 17.81 -3.14 -5.54
C TYR A 101 17.03 -2.37 -6.59
N ILE A 102 17.23 -2.69 -7.87
CA ILE A 102 16.43 -2.19 -8.98
C ILE A 102 15.88 -3.37 -9.76
N ASP A 103 14.62 -3.30 -10.20
CA ASP A 103 14.04 -4.37 -11.02
C ASP A 103 14.78 -4.47 -12.36
N GLN A 104 15.04 -5.71 -12.80
CA GLN A 104 15.82 -6.00 -13.98
C GLN A 104 15.24 -5.39 -15.27
N ASN A 105 13.93 -5.13 -15.32
CA ASN A 105 13.27 -4.54 -16.48
C ASN A 105 13.70 -3.08 -16.73
N TYR A 106 14.23 -2.39 -15.71
CA TYR A 106 14.73 -1.03 -15.85
C TYR A 106 16.21 -0.99 -16.26
N VAL A 107 16.85 -2.13 -16.51
CA VAL A 107 18.27 -2.19 -16.85
C VAL A 107 18.46 -3.01 -18.12
N SER A 108 19.05 -2.39 -19.14
CA SER A 108 19.48 -3.12 -20.34
C SER A 108 20.91 -3.62 -20.17
N LEU A 109 21.12 -4.91 -20.42
CA LEU A 109 22.44 -5.54 -20.46
C LEU A 109 22.78 -5.99 -21.87
N ASN A 110 24.07 -6.00 -22.21
CA ASN A 110 24.53 -6.64 -23.45
C ASN A 110 24.51 -8.16 -23.28
N SER A 111 24.37 -8.90 -24.38
CA SER A 111 24.32 -10.37 -24.38
C SER A 111 25.59 -11.05 -23.82
N SER A 112 26.69 -10.32 -23.69
CA SER A 112 27.95 -10.77 -23.08
C SER A 112 28.07 -10.48 -21.58
N ASP A 113 27.16 -9.69 -20.99
CA ASP A 113 27.25 -9.21 -19.62
C ASP A 113 26.72 -10.28 -18.65
N ALA A 114 27.62 -10.97 -17.94
CA ALA A 114 27.27 -11.94 -16.91
C ALA A 114 27.27 -11.28 -15.52
N VAL A 115 26.10 -11.13 -14.91
CA VAL A 115 25.95 -10.65 -13.53
C VAL A 115 25.82 -11.83 -12.58
N THR A 116 26.67 -11.88 -11.55
CA THR A 116 26.62 -12.94 -10.53
C THR A 116 25.25 -12.99 -9.84
N THR A 117 24.63 -14.16 -9.82
CA THR A 117 23.36 -14.37 -9.09
C THR A 117 23.64 -14.83 -7.66
N VAL A 118 22.92 -14.26 -6.69
CA VAL A 118 23.03 -14.57 -5.27
C VAL A 118 21.66 -14.99 -4.75
N ASP A 119 21.65 -15.99 -3.86
CA ASP A 119 20.45 -16.46 -3.17
C ASP A 119 20.68 -16.39 -1.66
N TYR A 120 19.96 -15.49 -0.98
CA TYR A 120 20.00 -15.33 0.47
C TYR A 120 18.85 -16.06 1.20
N SER A 121 18.00 -16.81 0.48
CA SER A 121 16.87 -17.55 1.07
C SER A 121 17.33 -18.57 2.10
N GLN A 122 18.54 -19.12 1.94
CA GLN A 122 19.13 -20.11 2.85
C GLN A 122 19.94 -19.52 4.00
N SER A 123 20.09 -18.19 4.10
CA SER A 123 20.78 -17.63 5.27
C SER A 123 19.91 -17.81 6.52
N LEU A 124 20.40 -18.57 7.50
CA LEU A 124 19.70 -18.86 8.75
C LEU A 124 20.31 -18.11 9.95
N GLN A 125 21.31 -17.27 9.71
CA GLN A 125 22.01 -16.61 10.79
C GLN A 125 21.28 -15.36 11.23
N VAL A 126 20.89 -15.32 12.50
CA VAL A 126 20.21 -14.19 13.15
C VAL A 126 21.17 -13.52 14.12
N GLY A 127 21.09 -12.20 14.23
CA GLY A 127 21.79 -11.41 15.22
C GLY A 127 20.90 -10.32 15.82
N CYS A 128 21.41 -9.63 16.82
CA CYS A 128 20.77 -8.48 17.44
C CYS A 128 21.69 -7.26 17.33
N SER A 129 21.16 -6.14 16.87
CA SER A 129 21.89 -4.88 16.84
C SER A 129 22.09 -4.33 18.24
N SER A 130 23.14 -3.54 18.43
CA SER A 130 23.29 -2.67 19.59
C SER A 130 22.26 -1.53 19.57
N SER A 131 22.15 -0.80 20.67
CA SER A 131 21.34 0.41 20.73
C SER A 131 21.98 1.51 19.88
N GLY A 132 21.24 2.04 18.92
CA GLY A 132 21.64 3.17 18.10
C GLY A 132 22.58 2.83 16.95
N THR A 133 22.64 1.57 16.56
CA THR A 133 23.37 1.08 15.38
C THR A 133 22.88 1.81 14.12
N LYS A 134 23.83 2.43 13.41
CA LYS A 134 23.57 3.03 12.10
C LYS A 134 23.57 1.96 11.03
N VAL A 135 22.59 2.00 10.14
CA VAL A 135 22.53 1.11 8.99
C VAL A 135 22.86 1.89 7.73
N TYR A 136 23.95 1.49 7.09
CA TYR A 136 24.49 2.10 5.88
C TYR A 136 23.95 1.39 4.65
N SER A 137 23.78 2.09 3.55
CA SER A 137 23.37 1.46 2.28
C SER A 137 24.51 0.61 1.68
N GLY A 138 25.77 0.88 2.00
CA GLY A 138 26.94 0.09 1.60
C GLY A 138 28.00 -0.03 2.71
N PRO A 139 29.04 -0.85 2.50
CA PRO A 139 30.06 -1.16 3.50
C PRO A 139 31.15 -0.06 3.57
N GLY A 140 30.78 1.12 4.05
CA GLY A 140 31.70 2.25 4.19
C GLY A 140 31.02 3.53 4.70
N ASP A 141 31.82 4.44 5.27
CA ASP A 141 31.32 5.71 5.78
C ASP A 141 30.96 6.73 4.68
N ASP A 142 31.33 6.46 3.42
CA ASP A 142 30.95 7.23 2.22
C ASP A 142 29.55 6.86 1.70
N TYR A 143 28.91 5.84 2.27
CA TYR A 143 27.55 5.46 1.96
C TYR A 143 26.54 6.16 2.88
N GLU A 144 25.38 6.47 2.34
CA GLU A 144 24.27 7.05 3.12
C GLU A 144 23.81 6.07 4.22
N ASN A 145 23.57 6.57 5.44
CA ASN A 145 23.08 5.83 6.61
C ASN A 145 21.77 6.40 7.15
N ASN A 146 20.70 6.31 6.35
CA ASN A 146 19.43 6.93 6.67
C ASN A 146 18.65 6.23 7.80
N ASP A 147 19.09 5.04 8.23
CA ASP A 147 18.41 4.24 9.24
C ASP A 147 19.24 4.09 10.51
N LYS A 148 18.55 4.13 11.64
CA LYS A 148 19.11 3.86 12.97
C LYS A 148 18.25 2.81 13.66
N ILE A 149 18.82 1.64 13.92
CA ILE A 149 18.15 0.54 14.59
C ILE A 149 18.66 0.44 16.03
N ASN A 150 17.77 0.10 16.96
CA ASN A 150 18.10 0.01 18.38
C ASN A 150 17.68 -1.37 18.88
N ASN A 151 18.65 -2.18 19.33
CA ASN A 151 18.36 -3.50 19.90
C ASN A 151 17.48 -4.37 18.98
N LYS A 152 17.70 -4.29 17.67
CA LYS A 152 16.82 -4.88 16.66
C LYS A 152 17.34 -6.25 16.25
N THR A 153 16.45 -7.23 16.17
CA THR A 153 16.75 -8.53 15.57
C THR A 153 16.90 -8.38 14.06
N VAL A 154 17.99 -8.94 13.54
CA VAL A 154 18.39 -8.84 12.13
C VAL A 154 18.77 -10.21 11.61
N LYS A 155 18.40 -10.51 10.37
CA LYS A 155 18.91 -11.66 9.62
C LYS A 155 20.22 -11.26 8.95
N VAL A 156 21.31 -11.96 9.22
CA VAL A 156 22.63 -11.69 8.62
C VAL A 156 22.72 -12.43 7.30
N LEU A 157 22.75 -11.71 6.18
CA LEU A 157 22.74 -12.28 4.84
C LEU A 157 24.14 -12.60 4.32
N SER A 158 25.11 -11.71 4.58
CA SER A 158 26.51 -11.92 4.23
C SER A 158 27.45 -11.07 5.05
N LYS A 159 28.76 -11.31 4.91
CA LYS A 159 29.83 -10.54 5.52
C LYS A 159 30.75 -9.98 4.43
N GLN A 160 31.07 -8.70 4.51
CA GLN A 160 32.02 -8.03 3.64
C GLN A 160 32.99 -7.18 4.48
N GLY A 161 34.23 -7.66 4.65
CA GLY A 161 35.20 -7.00 5.53
C GLY A 161 34.67 -6.90 6.96
N ASP A 162 34.68 -5.69 7.51
CA ASP A 162 34.19 -5.35 8.86
C ASP A 162 32.69 -4.99 8.89
N TRP A 163 31.93 -5.43 7.89
CA TRP A 163 30.51 -5.17 7.77
C TRP A 163 29.69 -6.45 7.63
N TYR A 164 28.55 -6.52 8.31
CA TYR A 164 27.48 -7.45 8.01
C TYR A 164 26.48 -6.78 7.06
N PHE A 165 26.11 -7.48 5.99
CA PHE A 165 24.91 -7.17 5.23
C PHE A 165 23.74 -7.87 5.90
N ILE A 166 22.78 -7.09 6.37
CA ILE A 166 21.67 -7.56 7.19
C ILE A 166 20.33 -7.25 6.54
N GLU A 167 19.33 -8.06 6.86
CA GLU A 167 17.90 -7.82 6.60
C GLU A 167 17.18 -7.65 7.93
N TYR A 168 16.33 -6.63 8.03
CA TYR A 168 15.65 -6.29 9.26
C TYR A 168 14.33 -5.59 8.97
N THR A 169 13.45 -5.56 9.96
CA THR A 169 12.20 -4.79 9.90
C THR A 169 12.44 -3.38 10.45
N TYR A 170 12.06 -2.35 9.70
CA TYR A 170 12.21 -0.96 10.16
C TYR A 170 10.86 -0.41 10.60
N ASN A 171 10.68 -0.24 11.92
CA ASN A 171 9.41 0.17 12.55
C ASN A 171 8.22 -0.68 12.04
N SER A 172 7.06 -0.05 11.85
CA SER A 172 5.86 -0.56 11.17
C SER A 172 5.98 -0.60 9.63
N GLY A 173 7.18 -0.64 9.05
CA GLY A 173 7.44 -0.09 7.70
C GLY A 173 8.04 -1.04 6.66
N GLY A 174 7.97 -2.35 6.85
CA GLY A 174 8.47 -3.36 5.90
C GLY A 174 9.91 -3.82 6.13
N LEU A 175 10.35 -4.79 5.32
CA LEU A 175 11.72 -5.32 5.33
C LEU A 175 12.68 -4.34 4.65
N ARG A 176 13.87 -4.19 5.24
CA ARG A 176 14.98 -3.41 4.69
C ARG A 176 16.26 -4.21 4.76
N ARG A 177 17.20 -3.94 3.85
CA ARG A 177 18.58 -4.41 3.96
C ARG A 177 19.57 -3.28 3.98
N GLY A 178 20.72 -3.53 4.59
CA GLY A 178 21.82 -2.59 4.66
C GLY A 178 23.00 -3.17 5.40
N TYR A 179 24.02 -2.34 5.62
CA TYR A 179 25.29 -2.71 6.21
C TYR A 179 25.43 -2.12 7.61
N VAL A 180 25.90 -2.94 8.53
CA VAL A 180 26.21 -2.57 9.91
C VAL A 180 27.59 -3.09 10.26
N LYS A 181 28.30 -2.41 11.17
CA LYS A 181 29.63 -2.86 11.61
C LYS A 181 29.51 -4.18 12.37
N LEU A 182 30.53 -5.04 12.30
CA LEU A 182 30.49 -6.34 13.00
C LEU A 182 30.29 -6.17 14.50
N GLU A 183 30.94 -5.18 15.10
CA GLU A 183 30.87 -4.87 16.54
C GLU A 183 29.48 -4.41 17.00
N ASP A 184 28.65 -3.94 16.06
CA ASP A 184 27.29 -3.49 16.35
C ASP A 184 26.27 -4.64 16.33
N ILE A 185 26.67 -5.86 15.96
CA ILE A 185 25.79 -7.03 15.93
C ILE A 185 26.31 -8.14 16.85
N THR A 186 25.47 -8.53 17.81
CA THR A 186 25.66 -9.77 18.57
C THR A 186 25.00 -10.92 17.82
N LEU A 187 25.77 -11.92 17.39
CA LEU A 187 25.24 -13.07 16.67
C LEU A 187 24.63 -14.12 17.61
N GLY A 188 23.48 -14.67 17.23
CA GLY A 188 22.95 -15.88 17.86
C GLY A 188 23.76 -17.11 17.46
N SER A 189 23.77 -18.14 18.32
CA SER A 189 24.39 -19.42 17.97
C SER A 189 23.54 -20.11 16.91
N SER A 190 24.11 -20.40 15.74
CA SER A 190 23.47 -21.24 14.73
C SER A 190 23.13 -22.60 15.34
N SER A 191 21.83 -22.93 15.39
CA SER A 191 21.38 -24.25 15.79
C SER A 191 22.06 -25.29 14.90
N LYS A 192 22.78 -26.24 15.52
CA LYS A 192 23.16 -27.47 14.83
C LYS A 192 21.89 -28.06 14.22
N ASN A 193 21.85 -28.14 12.91
CA ASN A 193 20.97 -29.07 12.21
C ASN A 193 21.21 -30.47 12.79
N SER A 194 20.38 -30.88 13.74
CA SER A 194 19.90 -32.25 13.72
C SER A 194 18.82 -32.26 12.65
N GLN A 195 19.25 -32.43 11.39
CA GLN A 195 18.40 -33.07 10.40
C GLN A 195 18.15 -34.51 10.90
N THR A 196 17.27 -34.67 11.87
CA THR A 196 16.45 -35.87 11.87
C THR A 196 15.47 -35.65 10.73
N ASN A 197 15.53 -36.52 9.72
CA ASN A 197 14.49 -36.69 8.71
C ASN A 197 13.17 -37.01 9.42
N VAL A 198 12.53 -36.01 10.02
CA VAL A 198 11.13 -36.07 10.39
C VAL A 198 10.42 -35.59 9.15
N LYS A 199 9.94 -36.58 8.38
CA LYS A 199 8.91 -36.38 7.37
C LYS A 199 7.84 -35.46 7.98
N ALA A 200 7.51 -34.35 7.32
CA ALA A 200 6.30 -33.59 7.66
C ALA A 200 5.16 -34.61 7.83
N PRO A 201 4.35 -34.54 8.89
CA PRO A 201 3.35 -35.57 9.16
C PRO A 201 2.49 -35.81 7.92
N ASP A 202 2.28 -37.10 7.61
CA ASP A 202 1.29 -37.58 6.64
C ASP A 202 -0.13 -37.23 7.14
N ASP A 203 -0.49 -35.94 7.23
CA ASP A 203 -1.88 -35.45 7.31
C ASP A 203 -2.01 -33.93 7.13
N THR A 204 -1.14 -33.29 6.33
CA THR A 204 -1.28 -31.86 6.05
C THR A 204 -2.06 -31.57 4.78
N SER A 205 -2.37 -32.54 3.92
CA SER A 205 -3.11 -32.30 2.68
C SER A 205 -4.53 -31.77 2.92
N ASP A 206 -5.15 -32.14 4.04
CA ASP A 206 -6.55 -31.86 4.35
C ASP A 206 -6.73 -30.66 5.31
N LEU A 207 -5.62 -30.03 5.71
CA LEU A 207 -5.63 -28.89 6.63
C LEU A 207 -6.18 -27.65 5.94
N ASN A 208 -7.11 -26.95 6.60
CA ASN A 208 -7.63 -25.66 6.15
C ASN A 208 -6.48 -24.70 5.77
N VAL A 209 -6.55 -24.07 4.60
CA VAL A 209 -5.52 -23.17 4.07
C VAL A 209 -5.20 -22.00 5.01
N ASN A 210 -6.17 -21.51 5.77
CA ASN A 210 -5.97 -20.47 6.78
C ASN A 210 -5.15 -20.97 7.98
N ILE A 211 -5.26 -22.26 8.34
CA ILE A 211 -4.40 -22.86 9.38
C ILE A 211 -2.96 -22.94 8.87
N LYS A 212 -2.75 -23.37 7.62
CA LYS A 212 -1.41 -23.40 7.00
C LYS A 212 -0.79 -22.01 7.02
N ARG A 213 -1.53 -21.01 6.56
CA ARG A 213 -1.10 -19.61 6.55
C ARG A 213 -0.69 -19.12 7.94
N PHE A 214 -1.52 -19.36 8.96
CA PHE A 214 -1.21 -19.00 10.34
C PHE A 214 0.09 -19.66 10.83
N LEU A 215 0.27 -20.96 10.55
CA LEU A 215 1.48 -21.69 10.89
C LEU A 215 2.70 -21.22 10.11
N ASP A 216 2.56 -20.91 8.82
CA ASP A 216 3.67 -20.43 7.99
C ASP A 216 4.15 -19.05 8.42
N THR A 217 3.23 -18.15 8.81
CA THR A 217 3.58 -16.88 9.46
C THR A 217 4.27 -17.10 10.80
N ALA A 218 3.87 -18.09 11.60
CA ALA A 218 4.57 -18.40 12.85
C ALA A 218 5.96 -19.01 12.60
N ARG A 219 6.09 -19.88 11.60
CA ARG A 219 7.34 -20.56 11.23
C ARG A 219 8.39 -19.58 10.73
N SER A 220 7.99 -18.55 9.98
CA SER A 220 8.92 -17.52 9.49
C SER A 220 9.57 -16.71 10.62
N GLU A 221 9.03 -16.81 11.84
CA GLU A 221 9.52 -16.11 13.02
C GLU A 221 10.46 -16.94 13.89
N ILE A 222 10.63 -18.24 13.63
CA ILE A 222 11.54 -19.09 14.40
C ILE A 222 12.96 -18.52 14.34
N GLY A 223 13.59 -18.35 15.51
CA GLY A 223 14.89 -17.72 15.70
C GLY A 223 14.84 -16.21 15.93
N ALA A 224 13.66 -15.59 15.92
CA ALA A 224 13.52 -14.17 16.28
C ALA A 224 13.88 -13.96 17.75
N LEU A 225 14.94 -13.20 18.01
CA LEU A 225 15.45 -12.91 19.35
C LEU A 225 14.72 -11.72 19.98
N ALA A 226 14.60 -11.75 21.31
CA ALA A 226 14.32 -10.58 22.13
C ALA A 226 15.62 -10.02 22.69
N SER A 227 15.62 -8.72 22.95
CA SER A 227 16.77 -7.92 23.35
C SER A 227 16.54 -7.20 24.68
N GLY A 228 17.58 -6.50 25.15
CA GLY A 228 17.61 -5.83 26.46
C GLY A 228 18.01 -6.78 27.59
N ASN A 229 18.43 -6.21 28.73
CA ASN A 229 18.92 -6.97 29.87
C ASN A 229 17.87 -7.96 30.43
N ASP A 230 16.60 -7.66 30.24
CA ASP A 230 15.48 -8.48 30.71
C ASP A 230 14.91 -9.38 29.60
N GLY A 231 15.46 -9.34 28.39
CA GLY A 231 15.07 -10.21 27.28
C GLY A 231 13.63 -10.01 26.76
N ASN A 232 13.06 -8.83 26.97
CA ASN A 232 11.65 -8.54 26.67
C ASN A 232 11.44 -7.37 25.69
N THR A 233 12.50 -6.86 25.07
CA THR A 233 12.36 -5.92 23.93
C THR A 233 12.34 -6.71 22.63
N VAL A 234 11.19 -6.82 21.97
CA VAL A 234 11.01 -7.65 20.77
C VAL A 234 10.09 -6.96 19.76
N LYS A 235 10.20 -7.29 18.47
CA LYS A 235 9.39 -6.63 17.42
C LYS A 235 7.88 -6.74 17.64
N TYR A 236 7.41 -7.81 18.29
CA TYR A 236 6.00 -8.02 18.61
C TYR A 236 5.52 -7.06 19.70
N GLY A 237 6.34 -6.86 20.74
CA GLY A 237 6.09 -5.87 21.79
C GLY A 237 6.13 -4.44 21.26
N GLU A 238 7.04 -4.15 20.32
CA GLU A 238 7.11 -2.85 19.64
C GLU A 238 5.84 -2.59 18.81
N TRP A 239 5.41 -3.57 18.02
CA TRP A 239 4.18 -3.49 17.22
C TRP A 239 2.93 -3.28 18.09
N TYR A 240 2.85 -3.97 19.23
CA TYR A 240 1.69 -3.89 20.11
C TYR A 240 1.72 -2.66 21.04
N GLY A 241 2.90 -2.08 21.29
CA GLY A 241 3.10 -1.02 22.27
C GLY A 241 3.34 -1.52 23.71
N THR A 242 3.77 -2.78 23.86
CA THR A 242 4.03 -3.46 25.14
C THR A 242 5.42 -4.10 25.14
N ASN A 243 6.46 -3.34 24.84
CA ASN A 243 7.84 -3.80 25.04
C ASN A 243 8.17 -3.87 26.54
N ASN A 244 9.13 -4.72 26.89
CA ASN A 244 9.64 -4.96 28.24
C ASN A 244 8.71 -5.78 29.16
N ILE A 245 7.80 -6.58 28.58
CA ILE A 245 7.00 -7.57 29.31
C ILE A 245 7.05 -8.92 28.59
N PRO A 246 6.73 -10.05 29.27
CA PRO A 246 6.58 -11.36 28.63
C PRO A 246 5.65 -11.30 27.42
N TRP A 247 6.03 -11.95 26.33
CA TRP A 247 5.52 -11.62 25.00
C TRP A 247 4.93 -12.80 24.22
N SER A 248 4.72 -13.95 24.86
CA SER A 248 4.10 -15.14 24.24
C SER A 248 2.72 -14.86 23.61
N SER A 249 1.83 -14.17 24.35
CA SER A 249 0.50 -13.78 23.83
C SER A 249 0.58 -12.66 22.80
N THR A 250 1.50 -11.71 22.98
CA THR A 250 1.76 -10.63 22.01
C THR A 250 2.27 -11.19 20.68
N PHE A 251 3.11 -12.22 20.71
CA PHE A 251 3.57 -12.95 19.53
C PHE A 251 2.40 -13.59 18.78
N ILE A 252 1.51 -14.31 19.48
CA ILE A 252 0.32 -14.91 18.85
C ILE A 252 -0.58 -13.85 18.22
N SER A 253 -0.83 -12.73 18.92
CA SER A 253 -1.55 -11.58 18.36
C SER A 253 -0.88 -11.04 17.10
N TRP A 254 0.45 -10.92 17.09
CA TRP A 254 1.20 -10.47 15.92
C TRP A 254 1.09 -11.47 14.76
N VAL A 255 1.23 -12.77 15.02
CA VAL A 255 1.09 -13.81 13.99
C VAL A 255 -0.32 -13.80 13.41
N SER A 256 -1.37 -13.68 14.24
CA SER A 256 -2.76 -13.61 13.75
C SER A 256 -2.99 -12.37 12.87
N TYR A 257 -2.40 -11.23 13.23
CA TYR A 257 -2.54 -9.99 12.46
C TYR A 257 -1.82 -10.10 11.11
N ASN A 258 -0.56 -10.57 11.11
CA ASN A 258 0.25 -10.66 9.89
C ASN A 258 -0.15 -11.83 8.98
N SER A 259 -0.83 -12.84 9.52
CA SER A 259 -1.50 -13.87 8.74
C SER A 259 -2.89 -13.43 8.25
N GLY A 260 -3.28 -12.16 8.40
CA GLY A 260 -4.58 -11.65 7.94
C GLY A 260 -5.80 -12.28 8.65
N LEU A 261 -5.59 -12.98 9.75
CA LEU A 261 -6.61 -13.72 10.50
C LEU A 261 -6.96 -13.05 11.83
N GLY A 262 -6.61 -11.77 12.01
CA GLY A 262 -6.77 -11.06 13.28
C GLY A 262 -8.21 -11.01 13.82
N SER A 263 -9.23 -11.23 12.99
CA SER A 263 -10.63 -11.36 13.44
C SER A 263 -10.93 -12.66 14.18
N GLU A 264 -10.12 -13.70 13.95
CA GLU A 264 -10.32 -15.04 14.51
C GLU A 264 -9.60 -15.24 15.86
N PHE A 265 -8.88 -14.22 16.31
CA PHE A 265 -8.08 -14.23 17.53
C PHE A 265 -8.35 -12.97 18.37
N PRO A 266 -8.13 -13.03 19.70
CA PRO A 266 -8.07 -11.82 20.50
C PRO A 266 -6.80 -11.02 20.18
N LYS A 267 -6.94 -9.73 19.85
CA LYS A 267 -5.79 -8.80 19.83
C LYS A 267 -5.46 -8.40 21.27
N THR A 268 -4.54 -9.14 21.90
CA THR A 268 -4.14 -8.94 23.31
C THR A 268 -2.66 -9.27 23.57
N SER A 269 -2.07 -8.65 24.59
CA SER A 269 -0.79 -9.04 25.18
C SER A 269 -0.95 -9.89 26.45
N SER A 270 -2.17 -10.11 26.92
CA SER A 270 -2.49 -10.82 28.16
C SER A 270 -2.84 -12.28 27.90
N TYR A 271 -2.12 -13.18 28.56
CA TYR A 271 -2.42 -14.61 28.61
C TYR A 271 -3.87 -14.88 29.05
N SER A 272 -4.32 -14.21 30.12
CA SER A 272 -5.66 -14.42 30.69
C SER A 272 -6.76 -13.88 29.79
N ASP A 273 -6.57 -12.71 29.19
CA ASP A 273 -7.57 -12.12 28.30
C ASP A 273 -7.74 -12.96 27.04
N SER A 274 -6.64 -13.54 26.55
CA SER A 274 -6.65 -14.43 25.40
C SER A 274 -7.49 -15.68 25.67
N MET A 275 -7.23 -16.33 26.82
CA MET A 275 -8.00 -17.50 27.26
C MET A 275 -9.49 -17.17 27.48
N ASN A 276 -9.77 -16.06 28.16
CA ASN A 276 -11.14 -15.61 28.43
C ASN A 276 -11.92 -15.35 27.13
N TRP A 277 -11.30 -14.73 26.12
CA TRP A 277 -11.94 -14.47 24.84
C TRP A 277 -12.41 -15.75 24.14
N PHE A 278 -11.58 -16.80 24.13
CA PHE A 278 -11.97 -18.09 23.56
C PHE A 278 -13.07 -18.74 24.40
N ASN A 279 -12.96 -18.67 25.72
CA ASN A 279 -13.95 -19.25 26.63
C ASN A 279 -15.33 -18.58 26.47
N GLU A 280 -15.39 -17.25 26.43
CA GLU A 280 -16.63 -16.48 26.23
C GLU A 280 -17.32 -16.76 24.89
N LYS A 281 -16.55 -17.17 23.88
CA LYS A 281 -17.06 -17.56 22.56
C LYS A 281 -17.41 -19.05 22.44
N GLY A 282 -17.23 -19.83 23.50
CA GLY A 282 -17.40 -21.30 23.46
C GLY A 282 -16.36 -22.00 22.60
N LEU A 283 -15.19 -21.37 22.41
CA LEU A 283 -14.07 -21.81 21.58
C LEU A 283 -12.87 -22.25 22.42
N PHE A 284 -13.09 -22.63 23.68
CA PHE A 284 -12.05 -23.13 24.57
C PHE A 284 -12.31 -24.60 24.93
N GLY A 285 -11.27 -25.43 25.00
CA GLY A 285 -11.41 -26.84 25.35
C GLY A 285 -10.10 -27.52 25.73
N SER A 286 -10.12 -28.86 25.77
CA SER A 286 -9.05 -29.69 26.33
C SER A 286 -8.34 -30.60 25.32
N ILE A 287 -8.73 -30.57 24.05
CA ILE A 287 -8.17 -31.43 23.00
C ILE A 287 -7.24 -30.59 22.11
N PRO A 288 -5.97 -30.98 21.93
CA PRO A 288 -5.06 -30.28 21.02
C PRO A 288 -5.51 -30.43 19.57
N LYS A 289 -5.42 -29.33 18.82
CA LYS A 289 -5.64 -29.32 17.36
C LYS A 289 -4.53 -28.54 16.69
N ILE A 290 -4.09 -28.97 15.51
CA ILE A 290 -3.14 -28.20 14.70
C ILE A 290 -3.75 -26.80 14.42
N GLY A 291 -2.98 -25.75 14.67
CA GLY A 291 -3.42 -24.34 14.60
C GLY A 291 -4.06 -23.78 15.87
N SER A 292 -4.44 -24.62 16.85
CA SER A 292 -4.96 -24.12 18.13
C SER A 292 -3.88 -23.41 18.94
N ILE A 293 -4.32 -22.54 19.86
CA ILE A 293 -3.45 -21.93 20.86
C ILE A 293 -3.46 -22.82 22.09
N VAL A 294 -2.31 -23.34 22.49
CA VAL A 294 -2.16 -24.03 23.77
C VAL A 294 -1.81 -23.03 24.86
N TYR A 295 -2.47 -23.14 26.01
CA TYR A 295 -2.19 -22.40 27.23
C TYR A 295 -1.68 -23.39 28.28
N PHE A 296 -0.51 -23.12 28.83
CA PHE A 296 0.15 -24.06 29.73
C PHE A 296 1.04 -23.37 30.76
N GLU A 297 1.28 -24.08 31.86
CA GLU A 297 2.27 -23.76 32.87
C GLU A 297 3.52 -24.61 32.66
N ASN A 298 4.69 -23.98 32.76
CA ASN A 298 5.99 -24.64 32.79
C ASN A 298 6.83 -24.03 33.92
N ASN A 299 7.22 -24.84 34.90
CA ASN A 299 7.97 -24.41 36.08
C ASN A 299 7.34 -23.22 36.85
N GLY A 300 6.01 -23.21 37.03
CA GLY A 300 5.33 -22.14 37.75
C GLY A 300 5.06 -20.86 36.94
N LEU A 301 5.36 -20.87 35.64
CA LEU A 301 5.17 -19.73 34.74
C LEU A 301 4.19 -20.08 33.63
N HIS A 302 3.32 -19.14 33.25
CA HIS A 302 2.30 -19.33 32.23
C HIS A 302 2.79 -18.89 30.85
N PHE A 303 2.57 -19.74 29.86
CA PHE A 303 2.94 -19.53 28.46
C PHE A 303 1.78 -19.87 27.53
N ALA A 304 1.79 -19.21 26.37
CA ALA A 304 0.93 -19.56 25.25
C ALA A 304 1.79 -19.92 24.04
N GLY A 305 1.36 -20.90 23.25
CA GLY A 305 2.05 -21.32 22.04
C GLY A 305 1.10 -21.80 20.95
N ILE A 306 1.59 -21.86 19.72
CA ILE A 306 0.81 -22.30 18.56
C ILE A 306 1.07 -23.79 18.33
N VAL A 307 0.04 -24.63 18.35
CA VAL A 307 0.16 -26.07 18.12
C VAL A 307 0.46 -26.33 16.65
N GLU A 308 1.65 -26.84 16.35
CA GLU A 308 2.10 -27.19 15.00
C GLU A 308 1.88 -28.67 14.68
N ALA A 309 2.08 -29.57 15.66
CA ALA A 309 1.84 -31.00 15.51
C ALA A 309 1.48 -31.66 16.84
N VAL A 310 0.80 -32.81 16.75
CA VAL A 310 0.45 -33.67 17.89
C VAL A 310 0.95 -35.08 17.59
N GLY A 311 1.90 -35.56 18.39
CA GLY A 311 2.43 -36.92 18.29
C GLY A 311 1.43 -37.96 18.79
N ASN A 312 1.57 -39.20 18.31
CA ASN A 312 0.73 -40.33 18.73
C ASN A 312 0.86 -40.65 20.23
N ASP A 313 1.95 -40.22 20.85
CA ASP A 313 2.23 -40.36 22.29
C ASP A 313 1.74 -39.16 23.12
N GLY A 314 1.06 -38.20 22.48
CA GLY A 314 0.59 -36.97 23.11
C GLY A 314 1.65 -35.86 23.19
N THR A 315 2.85 -36.06 22.63
CA THR A 315 3.85 -34.98 22.53
C THR A 315 3.32 -33.85 21.66
N LEU A 316 3.41 -32.61 22.16
CA LEU A 316 3.04 -31.41 21.42
C LEU A 316 4.28 -30.76 20.81
N THR A 317 4.27 -30.55 19.51
CA THR A 317 5.21 -29.63 18.85
C THR A 317 4.55 -28.28 18.73
N ILE A 318 5.14 -27.24 19.33
CA ILE A 318 4.59 -25.89 19.33
C ILE A 318 5.59 -24.87 18.82
N ILE A 319 5.07 -23.77 18.27
CA ILE A 319 5.84 -22.56 18.01
C ILE A 319 5.54 -21.60 19.16
N GLN A 320 6.54 -21.35 19.99
CA GLN A 320 6.44 -20.55 21.20
C GLN A 320 7.24 -19.26 21.05
N GLY A 321 6.60 -18.14 21.38
CA GLY A 321 7.30 -16.90 21.68
C GLY A 321 7.73 -16.87 23.14
N ASP A 322 8.80 -16.13 23.43
CA ASP A 322 9.37 -15.95 24.77
C ASP A 322 9.96 -17.24 25.35
N TYR A 323 10.57 -18.05 24.48
CA TYR A 323 11.27 -19.26 24.89
C TYR A 323 12.71 -18.93 25.29
N PHE A 324 13.09 -19.23 26.53
CA PHE A 324 14.44 -18.97 27.02
C PHE A 324 15.41 -20.09 26.62
N LYS A 325 16.43 -19.76 25.84
CA LYS A 325 17.48 -20.67 25.39
C LYS A 325 18.81 -19.94 25.19
N ASP A 326 19.93 -20.57 25.53
CA ASP A 326 21.28 -20.04 25.28
C ASP A 326 21.48 -18.58 25.75
N ASN A 327 20.92 -18.24 26.94
CA ASN A 327 20.93 -16.91 27.56
C ASN A 327 20.17 -15.81 26.79
N CYS A 328 19.27 -16.17 25.88
CA CYS A 328 18.36 -15.23 25.22
C CYS A 328 16.93 -15.76 25.19
N TYR A 329 15.95 -14.87 25.03
CA TYR A 329 14.58 -15.25 24.72
C TYR A 329 14.39 -15.19 23.21
N GLU A 330 13.78 -16.22 22.64
CA GLU A 330 13.56 -16.35 21.21
C GLU A 330 12.18 -16.90 20.88
N VAL A 331 11.79 -16.81 19.60
CA VAL A 331 10.74 -17.67 19.05
C VAL A 331 11.37 -19.01 18.71
N ALA A 332 10.88 -20.09 19.31
CA ALA A 332 11.40 -21.43 19.09
C ALA A 332 10.30 -22.41 18.71
N ARG A 333 10.70 -23.42 17.91
CA ARG A 333 9.96 -24.68 17.83
C ARG A 333 10.37 -25.55 19.01
N VAL A 334 9.40 -25.99 19.80
CA VAL A 334 9.64 -26.73 21.04
C VAL A 334 8.72 -27.96 21.09
N ASP A 335 9.28 -29.10 21.49
CA ASP A 335 8.54 -30.31 21.76
C ASP A 335 8.33 -30.47 23.27
N TYR A 336 7.08 -30.59 23.69
CA TYR A 336 6.69 -30.85 25.08
C TYR A 336 5.99 -32.20 25.20
N LYS A 337 6.52 -33.07 26.06
CA LYS A 337 5.78 -34.27 26.45
C LYS A 337 4.67 -33.89 27.43
N PRO A 338 3.60 -34.70 27.54
CA PRO A 338 2.53 -34.46 28.52
C PRO A 338 3.02 -34.33 29.97
N SER A 339 4.20 -34.87 30.30
CA SER A 339 4.81 -34.76 31.63
C SER A 339 5.57 -33.46 31.89
N ASP A 340 5.90 -32.70 30.85
CA ASP A 340 6.85 -31.58 30.93
C ASP A 340 6.15 -30.26 31.30
N ILE A 341 4.83 -30.19 31.06
CA ILE A 341 4.01 -28.99 31.21
C ILE A 341 2.64 -29.34 31.81
N ILE A 342 1.99 -28.37 32.44
CA ILE A 342 0.59 -28.49 32.89
C ILE A 342 -0.26 -27.70 31.90
N ILE A 343 -1.24 -28.36 31.28
CA ILE A 343 -2.07 -27.72 30.26
C ILE A 343 -3.32 -27.13 30.90
N ASP A 344 -3.49 -25.82 30.75
CA ASP A 344 -4.68 -25.08 31.18
C ASP A 344 -5.83 -25.23 30.18
N GLY A 345 -5.50 -25.35 28.89
CA GLY A 345 -6.42 -25.72 27.83
C GLY A 345 -5.99 -25.19 26.46
N TYR A 346 -6.94 -25.17 25.53
CA TYR A 346 -6.73 -24.80 24.13
C TYR A 346 -7.78 -23.81 23.65
N GLY A 347 -7.32 -22.71 23.04
CA GLY A 347 -8.16 -21.79 22.28
C GLY A 347 -8.27 -22.25 20.83
N TYR A 348 -9.49 -22.23 20.28
CA TYR A 348 -9.81 -22.67 18.93
C TYR A 348 -10.20 -21.49 18.04
N PRO A 349 -9.27 -20.92 17.26
CA PRO A 349 -9.61 -19.90 16.27
C PRO A 349 -10.62 -20.44 15.27
N SER A 350 -11.63 -19.63 14.93
CA SER A 350 -12.70 -19.97 13.99
C SER A 350 -12.24 -19.79 12.55
N TYR A 351 -11.21 -20.53 12.14
CA TYR A 351 -10.65 -20.42 10.80
C TYR A 351 -11.73 -20.53 9.72
N PRO A 352 -11.88 -19.50 8.85
CA PRO A 352 -12.85 -19.55 7.76
C PRO A 352 -12.58 -20.77 6.90
N ALA A 353 -13.65 -21.47 6.48
CA ALA A 353 -13.50 -22.56 5.54
C ALA A 353 -12.84 -22.02 4.26
N PRO A 354 -11.87 -22.74 3.67
CA PRO A 354 -11.27 -22.34 2.41
C PRO A 354 -12.39 -22.22 1.38
N THR A 355 -12.49 -21.08 0.71
CA THR A 355 -13.31 -21.02 -0.49
C THR A 355 -12.57 -21.78 -1.60
N LYS A 356 -13.31 -22.29 -2.58
CA LYS A 356 -12.68 -22.90 -3.77
C LYS A 356 -11.78 -21.92 -4.55
N MET A 357 -11.86 -20.63 -4.23
CA MET A 357 -11.10 -19.58 -4.88
C MET A 357 -9.85 -19.18 -4.09
N ASP A 358 -9.60 -19.77 -2.92
CA ASP A 358 -8.42 -19.45 -2.12
C ASP A 358 -7.22 -20.27 -2.59
N GLU A 359 -6.12 -19.61 -2.94
CA GLU A 359 -4.91 -20.25 -3.46
C GLU A 359 -3.63 -19.68 -2.84
N LEU A 360 -2.72 -20.57 -2.44
CA LEU A 360 -1.44 -20.16 -1.85
C LEU A 360 -0.40 -19.93 -2.94
N ILE A 361 0.00 -18.67 -3.12
CA ILE A 361 1.10 -18.30 -4.01
C ILE A 361 2.42 -18.43 -3.26
N ASN A 362 3.11 -19.56 -3.43
CA ASN A 362 4.35 -19.90 -2.72
C ASN A 362 5.64 -19.37 -3.38
N LYS A 363 5.50 -18.41 -4.29
CA LYS A 363 6.61 -17.83 -5.07
C LYS A 363 6.30 -16.38 -5.42
N ARG A 364 7.33 -15.59 -5.67
CA ARG A 364 7.17 -14.21 -6.14
C ARG A 364 6.54 -14.17 -7.53
N ILE A 365 5.39 -13.50 -7.65
CA ILE A 365 4.72 -13.20 -8.92
C ILE A 365 4.44 -11.70 -9.03
N SER A 366 4.41 -11.18 -10.25
CA SER A 366 4.06 -9.78 -10.51
C SER A 366 2.57 -9.52 -10.32
N THR A 367 2.23 -8.33 -9.85
CA THR A 367 0.86 -7.84 -9.79
C THR A 367 0.69 -6.64 -10.70
N TYR A 368 -0.45 -6.57 -11.38
CA TYR A 368 -0.71 -5.60 -12.44
C TYR A 368 -1.87 -4.69 -12.09
N ALA A 369 -1.81 -3.45 -12.60
CA ALA A 369 -2.83 -2.43 -12.38
C ALA A 369 -4.14 -2.66 -13.14
N GLY A 370 -4.16 -3.63 -14.05
CA GLY A 370 -5.30 -3.92 -14.93
C GLY A 370 -5.15 -5.28 -15.63
N PRO A 371 -6.14 -5.68 -16.43
CA PRO A 371 -6.15 -6.99 -17.09
C PRO A 371 -5.31 -7.07 -18.38
N SER A 372 -4.99 -5.94 -19.01
CA SER A 372 -4.29 -5.89 -20.31
C SER A 372 -2.81 -6.24 -20.20
N ASP A 373 -2.25 -6.91 -21.20
CA ASP A 373 -0.80 -7.16 -21.31
C ASP A 373 0.05 -5.90 -21.20
N SER A 374 -0.50 -4.73 -21.55
CA SER A 374 0.16 -3.42 -21.44
C SER A 374 0.01 -2.74 -20.07
N SER A 375 -0.69 -3.36 -19.11
CA SER A 375 -0.86 -2.77 -17.78
C SER A 375 0.44 -2.75 -16.99
N GLU A 376 0.62 -1.68 -16.23
CA GLU A 376 1.79 -1.47 -15.38
C GLU A 376 1.88 -2.54 -14.27
N ILE A 377 3.10 -2.95 -13.96
CA ILE A 377 3.41 -3.73 -12.76
C ILE A 377 3.39 -2.79 -11.57
N ILE A 378 2.50 -3.04 -10.62
CA ILE A 378 2.27 -2.18 -9.44
C ILE A 378 2.77 -2.81 -8.14
N GLY A 379 3.35 -4.01 -8.22
CA GLY A 379 3.81 -4.74 -7.06
C GLY A 379 4.02 -6.22 -7.33
N TYR A 380 4.11 -6.97 -6.25
CA TYR A 380 4.33 -8.41 -6.29
C TYR A 380 3.61 -9.07 -5.12
N ILE A 381 3.17 -10.31 -5.36
CA ILE A 381 2.69 -11.24 -4.33
C ILE A 381 3.80 -12.28 -4.12
N ASP A 382 4.09 -12.62 -2.86
CA ASP A 382 5.13 -13.58 -2.52
C ASP A 382 4.78 -14.29 -1.22
N ASN A 383 4.72 -15.62 -1.27
CA ASN A 383 4.33 -16.49 -0.16
C ASN A 383 3.05 -16.06 0.58
N GLU A 384 1.99 -15.79 -0.17
CA GLU A 384 0.75 -15.21 0.33
C GLU A 384 -0.48 -16.00 -0.15
N LEU A 385 -1.47 -16.13 0.73
CA LEU A 385 -2.77 -16.68 0.38
C LEU A 385 -3.60 -15.59 -0.30
N ILE A 386 -4.06 -15.89 -1.50
CA ILE A 386 -4.92 -15.02 -2.27
C ILE A 386 -6.33 -15.61 -2.36
N THR A 387 -7.32 -14.77 -2.62
CA THR A 387 -8.67 -15.17 -3.04
C THR A 387 -8.88 -14.69 -4.47
N VAL A 388 -9.13 -15.61 -5.40
CA VAL A 388 -9.41 -15.29 -6.80
C VAL A 388 -10.86 -14.81 -6.95
N ILE A 389 -11.06 -13.55 -7.33
CA ILE A 389 -12.40 -12.94 -7.40
C ILE A 389 -13.05 -13.26 -8.73
N ASN A 390 -12.36 -12.95 -9.83
CA ASN A 390 -12.83 -13.16 -11.18
C ASN A 390 -11.65 -13.20 -12.17
N LYS A 391 -11.93 -13.59 -13.41
CA LYS A 391 -10.96 -13.57 -14.50
C LYS A 391 -11.38 -12.63 -15.63
N GLU A 392 -10.38 -12.02 -16.23
CA GLU A 392 -10.46 -11.14 -17.38
C GLU A 392 -9.34 -11.48 -18.34
N GLU A 393 -9.70 -12.00 -19.51
CA GLU A 393 -8.73 -12.44 -20.52
C GLU A 393 -7.69 -13.42 -19.93
N ASN A 394 -6.40 -13.05 -19.91
CA ASN A 394 -5.30 -13.85 -19.40
C ASN A 394 -4.95 -13.54 -17.93
N ARG A 395 -5.73 -12.71 -17.24
CA ARG A 395 -5.48 -12.29 -15.86
C ARG A 395 -6.63 -12.59 -14.92
N CYS A 396 -6.30 -12.73 -13.65
CA CYS A 396 -7.26 -12.88 -12.57
C CYS A 396 -7.17 -11.68 -11.64
N LEU A 397 -8.32 -11.11 -11.27
CA LEU A 397 -8.39 -10.17 -10.15
C LEU A 397 -8.36 -10.99 -8.87
N VAL A 398 -7.40 -10.70 -8.00
CA VAL A 398 -7.17 -11.43 -6.76
C VAL A 398 -7.14 -10.48 -5.58
N GLU A 399 -7.66 -10.93 -4.44
CA GLU A 399 -7.59 -10.26 -3.16
C GLU A 399 -6.55 -10.93 -2.28
N TYR A 400 -5.74 -10.14 -1.59
CA TYR A 400 -4.76 -10.67 -0.63
C TYR A 400 -4.52 -9.65 0.47
N ASN A 401 -3.96 -10.11 1.59
CA ASN A 401 -3.67 -9.21 2.69
C ASN A 401 -2.27 -8.62 2.55
N THR A 402 -2.13 -7.37 2.95
CA THR A 402 -0.82 -6.73 3.11
C THR A 402 -0.74 -6.06 4.47
N TYR A 403 0.45 -5.60 4.83
CA TYR A 403 0.67 -4.86 6.08
C TYR A 403 -0.23 -3.62 6.22
N ASP A 404 -0.45 -2.90 5.11
CA ASP A 404 -1.21 -1.64 5.06
C ASP A 404 -2.71 -1.83 4.80
N GLY A 405 -3.19 -3.08 4.84
CA GLY A 405 -4.56 -3.46 4.52
C GLY A 405 -4.66 -4.44 3.35
N LYS A 406 -5.87 -4.90 3.04
CA LYS A 406 -6.12 -5.77 1.89
C LYS A 406 -5.80 -5.04 0.58
N LYS A 407 -5.46 -5.79 -0.45
CA LYS A 407 -5.32 -5.26 -1.82
C LYS A 407 -6.04 -6.17 -2.80
N ARG A 408 -6.72 -5.57 -3.79
CA ARG A 408 -7.13 -6.27 -5.01
C ARG A 408 -6.26 -5.82 -6.17
N VAL A 409 -5.66 -6.77 -6.86
CA VAL A 409 -4.73 -6.56 -7.98
C VAL A 409 -4.92 -7.64 -9.02
N TYR A 410 -4.34 -7.46 -10.21
CA TYR A 410 -4.36 -8.48 -11.24
C TYR A 410 -3.10 -9.34 -11.20
N ILE A 411 -3.22 -10.65 -11.43
CA ILE A 411 -2.09 -11.57 -11.66
C ILE A 411 -2.32 -12.35 -12.95
N ASP A 412 -1.27 -12.95 -13.51
CA ASP A 412 -1.43 -13.87 -14.64
C ASP A 412 -2.22 -15.11 -14.21
N ALA A 413 -3.18 -15.51 -15.05
CA ALA A 413 -4.08 -16.63 -14.78
C ALA A 413 -3.38 -17.99 -14.70
N ASN A 414 -2.13 -18.11 -15.17
CA ASN A 414 -1.34 -19.34 -15.11
C ASN A 414 -0.84 -19.70 -13.70
N TYR A 415 -0.98 -18.78 -12.74
CA TYR A 415 -0.59 -18.99 -11.35
C TYR A 415 -1.70 -19.58 -10.48
N VAL A 416 -2.91 -19.73 -11.03
CA VAL A 416 -4.10 -20.15 -10.27
C VAL A 416 -4.96 -21.17 -11.01
N ASP A 417 -5.70 -22.01 -10.28
CA ASP A 417 -6.73 -22.87 -10.88
C ASP A 417 -7.98 -22.07 -11.24
N ILE A 418 -8.12 -21.78 -12.53
CA ILE A 418 -9.22 -20.98 -13.08
C ILE A 418 -10.50 -21.75 -13.39
N LYS A 419 -10.58 -23.05 -13.04
CA LYS A 419 -11.71 -23.92 -13.42
C LYS A 419 -13.06 -23.41 -12.93
N ASP A 420 -13.11 -22.99 -11.66
CA ASP A 420 -14.34 -22.52 -11.03
C ASP A 420 -14.45 -20.98 -10.98
N VAL A 421 -13.41 -20.25 -11.45
CA VAL A 421 -13.33 -18.78 -11.39
C VAL A 421 -14.28 -18.13 -12.41
N PRO A 422 -15.19 -17.23 -11.98
CA PRO A 422 -16.13 -16.55 -12.87
C PRO A 422 -15.43 -15.51 -13.76
N ASN A 423 -15.94 -15.31 -14.99
CA ASN A 423 -15.51 -14.19 -15.81
C ASN A 423 -16.06 -12.87 -15.23
N ALA A 424 -15.26 -11.81 -15.24
CA ALA A 424 -15.77 -10.49 -14.91
C ALA A 424 -16.82 -10.06 -15.96
N ASN A 425 -17.89 -9.42 -15.50
CA ASN A 425 -18.95 -8.90 -16.35
C ASN A 425 -19.04 -7.38 -16.17
N TYR A 426 -18.38 -6.64 -17.06
CA TYR A 426 -18.39 -5.18 -17.10
C TYR A 426 -19.07 -4.65 -18.36
N ASN A 427 -20.19 -5.26 -18.76
CA ASN A 427 -20.91 -4.88 -19.98
C ASN A 427 -21.61 -3.51 -19.85
N ASP A 428 -22.00 -3.12 -18.63
CA ASP A 428 -22.69 -1.86 -18.34
C ASP A 428 -21.72 -0.74 -17.95
N LYS A 429 -20.68 -0.52 -18.78
CA LYS A 429 -19.69 0.54 -18.52
C LYS A 429 -20.37 1.90 -18.49
N LYS A 430 -19.96 2.73 -17.54
CA LYS A 430 -20.36 4.13 -17.46
C LYS A 430 -19.13 5.02 -17.52
N GLN A 431 -19.29 6.27 -17.90
CA GLN A 431 -18.27 7.28 -17.72
C GLN A 431 -18.65 8.22 -16.59
N GLY A 432 -17.66 8.68 -15.85
CA GLY A 432 -17.79 9.74 -14.85
C GLY A 432 -16.53 10.60 -14.81
N THR A 433 -16.58 11.68 -14.06
CA THR A 433 -15.44 12.60 -13.87
C THR A 433 -15.00 12.61 -12.41
N ILE A 434 -13.69 12.73 -12.20
CA ILE A 434 -13.07 12.88 -10.88
C ILE A 434 -12.33 14.21 -10.81
N GLN A 435 -12.06 14.71 -9.60
CA GLN A 435 -11.33 15.95 -9.37
C GLN A 435 -9.86 15.67 -9.04
N ASP A 436 -9.05 16.73 -8.97
CA ASP A 436 -7.68 16.61 -8.49
C ASP A 436 -7.63 16.05 -7.07
N ASP A 437 -6.55 15.33 -6.78
CA ASP A 437 -6.28 14.67 -5.51
C ASP A 437 -7.36 13.66 -5.07
N THR A 438 -8.12 13.09 -6.02
CA THR A 438 -9.12 12.05 -5.71
C THR A 438 -8.41 10.77 -5.28
N ALA A 439 -8.65 10.33 -4.03
CA ALA A 439 -8.06 9.11 -3.49
C ALA A 439 -8.55 7.85 -4.20
N ILE A 440 -7.60 6.98 -4.56
CA ILE A 440 -7.83 5.67 -5.15
C ILE A 440 -7.35 4.60 -4.18
N SER A 441 -8.14 3.55 -4.04
CA SER A 441 -7.87 2.43 -3.13
C SER A 441 -7.80 1.11 -3.88
N PHE A 442 -7.11 0.13 -3.30
CA PHE A 442 -7.01 -1.21 -3.87
C PHE A 442 -8.29 -2.05 -3.70
N GLY A 443 -9.31 -1.54 -3.02
CA GLY A 443 -10.57 -2.26 -2.87
C GLY A 443 -11.68 -1.42 -2.23
N PRO A 444 -12.90 -1.97 -2.16
CA PRO A 444 -14.12 -1.19 -1.92
C PRO A 444 -14.44 -1.01 -0.44
N SER A 445 -13.45 -0.72 0.42
CA SER A 445 -13.67 -0.39 1.83
C SER A 445 -12.45 0.24 2.49
N LYS A 446 -12.59 0.67 3.73
CA LYS A 446 -11.48 1.16 4.57
C LYS A 446 -10.48 0.08 5.00
N GLU A 447 -10.80 -1.21 4.81
CA GLU A 447 -9.88 -2.31 5.09
C GLU A 447 -8.80 -2.46 4.02
N TYR A 448 -8.98 -1.80 2.87
CA TYR A 448 -8.02 -1.87 1.77
C TYR A 448 -7.00 -0.75 1.87
N ALA A 449 -5.77 -1.07 1.47
CA ALA A 449 -4.72 -0.08 1.35
C ALA A 449 -5.10 0.98 0.32
N SER A 450 -4.65 2.21 0.56
CA SER A 450 -4.72 3.28 -0.44
C SER A 450 -3.62 3.08 -1.49
N ASP A 451 -3.93 3.37 -2.75
CA ASP A 451 -2.98 3.28 -3.86
C ASP A 451 -2.28 4.62 -4.06
N GLU A 452 -2.96 5.54 -4.73
CA GLU A 452 -2.47 6.88 -5.04
C GLU A 452 -3.64 7.87 -5.16
N THR A 453 -3.33 9.14 -5.41
CA THR A 453 -4.34 10.15 -5.78
C THR A 453 -4.30 10.41 -7.27
N ALA A 454 -5.47 10.45 -7.92
CA ALA A 454 -5.58 10.77 -9.33
C ALA A 454 -5.89 12.26 -9.56
N LYS A 455 -5.38 12.76 -10.71
CA LYS A 455 -5.73 14.08 -11.24
C LYS A 455 -7.13 14.10 -11.82
N ALA A 456 -7.68 15.30 -11.98
CA ALA A 456 -8.97 15.53 -12.60
C ALA A 456 -9.00 14.95 -14.03
N GLN A 457 -9.92 14.03 -14.28
CA GLN A 457 -10.06 13.36 -15.58
C GLN A 457 -11.42 12.67 -15.71
N THR A 458 -11.70 12.19 -16.92
CA THR A 458 -12.79 11.22 -17.16
C THR A 458 -12.30 9.81 -16.84
N VAL A 459 -13.10 9.06 -16.12
CA VAL A 459 -12.85 7.65 -15.75
C VAL A 459 -13.96 6.76 -16.29
N THR A 460 -13.60 5.52 -16.60
CA THR A 460 -14.59 4.49 -16.96
C THR A 460 -14.96 3.69 -15.73
N ILE A 461 -16.22 3.73 -15.33
CA ILE A 461 -16.78 2.95 -14.23
C ILE A 461 -17.13 1.56 -14.76
N LEU A 462 -16.52 0.54 -14.17
CA LEU A 462 -16.68 -0.86 -14.57
C LEU A 462 -17.70 -1.60 -13.69
N ASN A 463 -17.71 -1.31 -12.40
CA ASN A 463 -18.60 -1.95 -11.43
C ASN A 463 -18.79 -1.06 -10.18
N GLY A 464 -19.82 -1.33 -9.38
CA GLY A 464 -20.03 -0.72 -8.06
C GLY A 464 -20.13 -1.76 -6.95
N GLU A 465 -19.45 -1.53 -5.83
CA GLU A 465 -19.43 -2.40 -4.65
C GLU A 465 -19.25 -1.55 -3.38
N ASN A 466 -20.04 -1.78 -2.33
CA ASN A 466 -19.90 -1.13 -1.01
C ASN A 466 -19.78 0.42 -1.04
N ASN A 467 -20.52 1.10 -1.92
CA ASN A 467 -20.40 2.55 -2.18
C ASN A 467 -19.04 3.00 -2.75
N TYR A 468 -18.32 2.10 -3.41
CA TYR A 468 -17.16 2.40 -4.24
C TYR A 468 -17.46 2.00 -5.68
N TYR A 469 -16.85 2.72 -6.61
CA TYR A 469 -16.78 2.34 -8.02
C TYR A 469 -15.41 1.76 -8.32
N LEU A 470 -15.38 0.57 -8.92
CA LEU A 470 -14.20 0.10 -9.64
C LEU A 470 -14.12 0.93 -10.92
N VAL A 471 -13.05 1.70 -11.06
CA VAL A 471 -12.82 2.58 -12.19
C VAL A 471 -11.56 2.22 -12.93
N GLU A 472 -11.55 2.49 -14.23
CA GLU A 472 -10.38 2.49 -15.10
C GLU A 472 -10.04 3.94 -15.46
N TYR A 473 -8.78 4.32 -15.26
CA TYR A 473 -8.31 5.70 -15.38
C TYR A 473 -6.91 5.77 -16.01
N LYS A 474 -6.53 6.96 -16.48
CA LYS A 474 -5.21 7.23 -17.05
C LYS A 474 -4.27 7.82 -16.02
N THR A 475 -3.04 7.33 -16.02
CA THR A 475 -1.93 7.88 -15.25
C THR A 475 -1.24 9.02 -16.02
N SER A 476 -0.33 9.73 -15.36
CA SER A 476 0.39 10.86 -15.96
C SER A 476 1.27 10.50 -17.16
N ASP A 477 1.67 9.24 -17.29
CA ASP A 477 2.43 8.69 -18.41
C ASP A 477 1.52 8.12 -19.53
N GLY A 478 0.19 8.20 -19.37
CA GLY A 478 -0.80 7.70 -20.32
C GLY A 478 -1.11 6.20 -20.20
N SER A 479 -0.48 5.50 -19.24
CA SER A 479 -0.82 4.11 -18.91
C SER A 479 -2.24 4.02 -18.32
N THR A 480 -2.78 2.80 -18.28
CA THR A 480 -4.14 2.55 -17.79
C THR A 480 -4.08 1.74 -16.52
N LYS A 481 -4.68 2.26 -15.46
CA LYS A 481 -4.79 1.59 -14.16
C LYS A 481 -6.26 1.41 -13.78
N ARG A 482 -6.51 0.47 -12.87
CA ARG A 482 -7.79 0.28 -12.22
C ARG A 482 -7.67 0.38 -10.72
N GLY A 483 -8.68 0.97 -10.09
CA GLY A 483 -8.75 1.10 -8.65
C GLY A 483 -10.15 1.49 -8.20
N TYR A 484 -10.34 1.63 -6.90
CA TYR A 484 -11.64 1.89 -6.29
C TYR A 484 -11.72 3.32 -5.77
N ILE A 485 -12.76 4.04 -6.19
CA ILE A 485 -13.06 5.41 -5.78
C ILE A 485 -14.38 5.43 -5.04
N TYR A 486 -14.45 6.15 -3.92
CA TYR A 486 -15.69 6.33 -3.19
C TYR A 486 -16.75 7.00 -4.09
N ALA A 487 -17.94 6.42 -4.17
CA ALA A 487 -18.93 6.74 -5.20
C ALA A 487 -19.30 8.23 -5.26
N ASP A 488 -19.34 8.90 -4.10
CA ASP A 488 -19.67 10.34 -4.02
C ASP A 488 -18.60 11.23 -4.67
N LEU A 489 -17.38 10.73 -4.89
CA LEU A 489 -16.29 11.49 -5.51
C LEU A 489 -16.33 11.43 -7.05
N VAL A 490 -17.15 10.54 -7.63
CA VAL A 490 -17.31 10.43 -9.09
C VAL A 490 -18.56 11.19 -9.52
N LYS A 491 -18.40 12.19 -10.39
CA LYS A 491 -19.48 13.08 -10.87
C LYS A 491 -19.84 12.81 -12.33
N GLY A 492 -20.99 13.33 -12.77
CA GLY A 492 -21.38 13.32 -14.19
C GLY A 492 -21.58 11.93 -14.81
N ILE A 493 -22.07 10.95 -14.02
CA ILE A 493 -22.15 9.55 -14.45
C ILE A 493 -23.17 9.32 -15.57
N HIS A 494 -22.75 8.71 -16.68
CA HIS A 494 -23.61 8.37 -17.84
C HIS A 494 -23.17 7.08 -18.55
N SER A 495 -24.06 6.40 -19.27
CA SER A 495 -23.79 5.09 -19.89
C SER A 495 -22.84 5.17 -21.10
N SER A 496 -21.88 4.25 -21.20
CA SER A 496 -21.05 4.08 -22.40
C SER A 496 -21.88 3.45 -23.51
N GLY A 497 -22.41 4.26 -24.43
CA GLY A 497 -23.18 3.76 -25.57
C GLY A 497 -24.10 4.79 -26.23
N THR A 498 -24.39 5.91 -25.58
CA THR A 498 -25.01 7.05 -26.25
C THR A 498 -23.92 7.91 -26.90
N SER A 499 -23.51 7.53 -28.11
CA SER A 499 -22.93 8.49 -29.04
C SER A 499 -24.06 9.45 -29.46
N SER A 500 -24.21 10.56 -28.74
CA SER A 500 -24.76 11.78 -29.30
C SER A 500 -23.68 12.85 -29.17
N SER A 501 -22.96 13.03 -30.29
CA SER A 501 -22.04 14.13 -30.63
C SER A 501 -20.97 14.50 -29.60
N SER A 502 -19.72 14.25 -30.01
CA SER A 502 -18.52 14.98 -29.58
C SER A 502 -18.77 16.40 -29.09
N ASP A 503 -18.40 16.69 -27.85
CA ASP A 503 -17.37 17.69 -27.53
C ASP A 503 -17.24 17.85 -26.02
N SER A 504 -16.18 17.29 -25.45
CA SER A 504 -15.57 17.84 -24.24
C SER A 504 -14.07 17.53 -24.21
N SER A 505 -13.41 17.72 -25.36
CA SER A 505 -12.04 18.19 -25.33
C SER A 505 -12.10 19.68 -25.00
N ALA A 506 -11.28 20.13 -24.05
CA ALA A 506 -10.89 21.52 -24.04
C ALA A 506 -10.42 21.90 -25.45
N SER A 507 -11.21 22.69 -26.18
CA SER A 507 -10.75 23.25 -27.43
C SER A 507 -10.74 24.74 -27.24
N SER A 508 -9.65 25.27 -26.70
CA SER A 508 -9.24 26.58 -27.18
C SER A 508 -9.00 26.44 -28.69
N GLY A 509 -9.52 27.35 -29.49
CA GLY A 509 -9.45 27.26 -30.94
C GLY A 509 -9.63 28.62 -31.60
N THR A 510 -9.79 28.63 -32.91
CA THR A 510 -10.03 29.86 -33.67
C THR A 510 -11.28 29.69 -34.52
N VAL A 511 -12.20 30.65 -34.45
CA VAL A 511 -13.39 30.77 -35.32
C VAL A 511 -13.46 32.20 -35.82
N ASP A 512 -13.65 32.41 -37.13
CA ASP A 512 -13.65 33.76 -37.73
C ASP A 512 -12.44 34.64 -37.34
N LEU A 513 -11.25 34.04 -37.25
CA LEU A 513 -10.00 34.68 -36.79
C LEU A 513 -10.02 35.15 -35.31
N ILE A 514 -11.05 34.78 -34.55
CA ILE A 514 -11.17 35.04 -33.11
C ILE A 514 -10.74 33.79 -32.35
N ASN A 515 -9.77 33.96 -31.45
CA ASN A 515 -9.37 32.88 -30.54
C ASN A 515 -10.37 32.77 -29.40
N TYR A 516 -10.78 31.54 -29.10
CA TYR A 516 -11.64 31.22 -27.97
C TYR A 516 -10.96 30.22 -27.05
N VAL A 517 -11.34 30.24 -25.77
CA VAL A 517 -10.82 29.36 -24.71
C VAL A 517 -11.79 28.25 -24.33
N TYR A 518 -13.06 28.37 -24.71
CA TYR A 518 -14.10 27.36 -24.48
C TYR A 518 -15.23 27.50 -25.51
N LYS A 519 -15.92 26.40 -25.85
CA LYS A 519 -17.07 26.40 -26.77
C LYS A 519 -18.25 25.69 -26.12
N PHE A 520 -19.38 26.38 -26.04
CA PHE A 520 -20.70 25.79 -25.82
C PHE A 520 -21.27 25.37 -27.16
N SER A 521 -21.49 24.07 -27.35
CA SER A 521 -22.12 23.57 -28.56
C SER A 521 -23.64 23.57 -28.39
N ASN A 522 -24.38 24.13 -29.36
CA ASN A 522 -25.85 24.22 -29.32
C ASN A 522 -26.44 24.88 -28.06
N ALA A 523 -25.78 25.91 -27.55
CA ALA A 523 -26.27 26.76 -26.46
C ALA A 523 -27.54 27.51 -26.88
N ILE A 524 -28.49 27.73 -25.95
CA ILE A 524 -29.73 28.43 -26.26
C ILE A 524 -29.54 29.93 -26.12
N VAL A 525 -29.66 30.57 -27.28
CA VAL A 525 -29.55 32.01 -27.37
C VAL A 525 -30.92 32.61 -27.60
N SER A 526 -31.25 33.61 -26.79
CA SER A 526 -32.51 34.33 -26.85
C SER A 526 -32.29 35.84 -26.65
N SER A 527 -33.31 36.68 -26.84
CA SER A 527 -33.21 38.13 -26.65
C SER A 527 -34.07 38.63 -25.50
N TYR A 528 -33.56 39.61 -24.75
CA TYR A 528 -34.35 40.43 -23.85
C TYR A 528 -34.12 41.92 -24.14
N GLY A 529 -35.18 42.72 -24.07
CA GLY A 529 -35.18 44.12 -24.51
C GLY A 529 -35.17 45.15 -23.37
N GLU A 530 -34.90 44.73 -22.14
CA GLU A 530 -34.97 45.62 -20.97
C GLU A 530 -33.82 46.63 -20.95
N LYS A 531 -34.14 47.90 -20.65
CA LYS A 531 -33.16 48.98 -20.50
C LYS A 531 -33.00 49.32 -19.02
N GLY A 532 -31.76 49.39 -18.55
CA GLY A 532 -31.48 49.68 -17.15
C GLY A 532 -30.10 49.23 -16.70
N THR A 533 -29.87 49.20 -15.39
CA THR A 533 -28.63 48.68 -14.81
C THR A 533 -28.78 47.18 -14.54
N SER A 534 -27.91 46.38 -15.13
CA SER A 534 -27.83 44.92 -14.93
C SER A 534 -27.40 44.51 -13.52
N ALA A 535 -27.55 43.24 -13.19
CA ALA A 535 -27.17 42.65 -11.90
C ALA A 535 -25.70 42.88 -11.50
N SER A 536 -24.78 43.06 -12.45
CA SER A 536 -23.36 43.35 -12.17
C SER A 536 -22.94 44.80 -12.40
N GLY A 537 -23.89 45.70 -12.64
CA GLY A 537 -23.65 47.14 -12.76
C GLY A 537 -23.35 47.63 -14.18
N TYR A 538 -23.38 46.76 -15.20
CA TYR A 538 -23.32 47.17 -16.61
C TYR A 538 -24.64 47.80 -17.04
N TYR A 539 -24.58 48.79 -17.93
CA TYR A 539 -25.79 49.41 -18.47
C TYR A 539 -26.30 48.62 -19.68
N CYS A 540 -27.53 48.11 -19.57
CA CYS A 540 -28.28 47.47 -20.64
C CYS A 540 -29.00 48.56 -21.43
N ASP A 541 -28.56 48.81 -22.66
CA ASP A 541 -29.10 49.84 -23.55
C ASP A 541 -29.95 49.27 -24.71
N GLY A 542 -30.01 47.94 -24.83
CA GLY A 542 -30.68 47.21 -25.90
C GLY A 542 -29.88 47.16 -27.21
N ASN A 543 -28.58 47.49 -27.20
CA ASN A 543 -27.74 47.51 -28.41
C ASN A 543 -27.02 46.18 -28.68
N GLY A 544 -27.29 45.13 -27.91
CA GLY A 544 -26.65 43.83 -28.09
C GLY A 544 -25.22 43.78 -27.61
N SER A 545 -24.83 44.60 -26.63
CA SER A 545 -23.47 44.54 -26.04
C SER A 545 -23.40 43.63 -24.82
N ILE A 546 -24.53 43.45 -24.12
CA ILE A 546 -24.63 42.68 -22.88
C ILE A 546 -25.34 41.36 -23.15
N VAL A 547 -24.86 40.31 -22.49
CA VAL A 547 -25.54 39.02 -22.39
C VAL A 547 -25.81 38.70 -20.91
N ALA A 548 -26.98 38.12 -20.67
CA ALA A 548 -27.35 37.56 -19.38
C ALA A 548 -27.03 36.06 -19.37
N ALA A 549 -26.27 35.60 -18.37
CA ALA A 549 -25.85 34.22 -18.26
C ALA A 549 -25.74 33.78 -16.79
N HIS A 550 -25.98 32.50 -16.51
CA HIS A 550 -25.87 31.93 -15.17
C HIS A 550 -24.50 31.30 -14.93
N ASN A 551 -24.02 31.36 -13.68
CA ASN A 551 -22.75 30.75 -13.26
C ASN A 551 -21.52 31.16 -14.11
N MET A 552 -21.54 32.35 -14.69
CA MET A 552 -20.40 32.93 -15.41
C MET A 552 -19.95 34.21 -14.72
N ARG A 553 -18.66 34.53 -14.78
CA ARG A 553 -18.15 35.78 -14.19
C ARG A 553 -18.55 36.98 -15.03
N ALA A 554 -18.94 38.07 -14.37
CA ALA A 554 -19.14 39.36 -15.02
C ALA A 554 -17.87 39.78 -15.80
N GLY A 555 -18.06 40.31 -17.00
CA GLY A 555 -16.97 40.66 -17.91
C GLY A 555 -16.45 39.51 -18.77
N THR A 556 -17.06 38.32 -18.72
CA THR A 556 -16.74 37.23 -19.66
C THR A 556 -17.17 37.65 -21.06
N GLU A 557 -16.27 37.55 -22.05
CA GLU A 557 -16.62 37.83 -23.45
C GLU A 557 -16.93 36.53 -24.15
N ILE A 558 -18.10 36.49 -24.78
CA ILE A 558 -18.53 35.40 -25.65
C ILE A 558 -18.64 35.90 -27.08
N TYR A 559 -18.49 34.99 -28.02
CA TYR A 559 -18.59 35.24 -29.45
C TYR A 559 -19.63 34.29 -30.05
N ILE A 560 -20.56 34.85 -30.83
CA ILE A 560 -21.63 34.13 -31.53
C ILE A 560 -21.65 34.64 -32.97
N PRO A 561 -20.96 33.95 -33.91
CA PRO A 561 -20.79 34.41 -35.30
C PRO A 561 -22.12 34.79 -35.98
N GLN A 562 -23.16 34.01 -35.71
CA GLN A 562 -24.49 34.14 -36.28
C GLN A 562 -25.18 35.44 -35.88
N LEU A 563 -24.77 36.07 -34.77
CA LEU A 563 -25.37 37.30 -34.25
C LEU A 563 -24.56 38.56 -34.57
N LYS A 564 -23.62 38.50 -35.53
CA LYS A 564 -22.93 39.70 -36.05
C LYS A 564 -23.88 40.78 -36.56
N TYR A 565 -25.08 40.43 -37.02
CA TYR A 565 -26.08 41.43 -37.44
C TYR A 565 -26.66 42.24 -36.27
N VAL A 566 -26.48 41.80 -35.02
CA VAL A 566 -26.99 42.48 -33.83
C VAL A 566 -26.08 43.65 -33.42
N ASN A 567 -24.76 43.46 -33.41
CA ASN A 567 -23.81 44.49 -32.92
C ASN A 567 -22.54 44.62 -33.78
N SER A 568 -22.55 44.13 -35.02
CA SER A 568 -21.44 44.06 -36.00
C SER A 568 -20.25 43.15 -35.64
N THR A 569 -19.96 42.93 -34.35
CA THR A 569 -18.82 42.12 -33.89
C THR A 569 -19.19 40.67 -33.62
N GLY A 570 -20.43 40.41 -33.22
CA GLY A 570 -20.89 39.13 -32.68
C GLY A 570 -20.32 38.83 -31.29
N ILE A 571 -19.65 39.78 -30.64
CA ILE A 571 -19.06 39.63 -29.31
C ILE A 571 -19.98 40.29 -28.27
N PHE A 572 -20.26 39.57 -27.19
CA PHE A 572 -21.14 40.01 -26.10
C PHE A 572 -20.43 39.87 -24.76
N THR A 573 -20.72 40.76 -23.82
CA THR A 573 -20.14 40.72 -22.48
C THR A 573 -21.16 40.25 -21.46
N VAL A 574 -20.81 39.24 -20.68
CA VAL A 574 -21.62 38.77 -19.55
C VAL A 574 -21.71 39.90 -18.53
N GLY A 575 -22.88 40.53 -18.46
CA GLY A 575 -23.14 41.68 -17.59
C GLY A 575 -24.39 41.51 -16.75
N ASP A 576 -25.26 40.56 -17.10
CA ASP A 576 -26.52 40.35 -16.37
C ASP A 576 -26.73 38.89 -15.98
N THR A 577 -27.71 38.68 -15.11
CA THR A 577 -28.16 37.35 -14.70
C THR A 577 -29.33 36.94 -15.59
N GLY A 578 -29.21 35.77 -16.20
CA GLY A 578 -30.22 35.22 -17.11
C GLY A 578 -31.57 34.95 -16.44
N GLY A 579 -32.57 34.72 -17.27
CA GLY A 579 -33.82 34.14 -16.82
C GLY A 579 -33.63 32.69 -16.36
N PRO A 580 -34.59 32.14 -15.61
CA PRO A 580 -34.53 30.81 -14.96
C PRO A 580 -34.17 29.59 -15.83
N PHE A 581 -34.15 29.71 -17.15
CA PHE A 581 -34.15 28.57 -18.06
C PHE A 581 -33.23 28.71 -19.26
N PHE A 582 -32.51 29.82 -19.44
CA PHE A 582 -31.68 30.09 -20.64
C PHE A 582 -30.24 30.44 -20.23
N ASP A 583 -29.31 30.01 -21.06
CA ASP A 583 -27.87 30.11 -20.86
C ASP A 583 -27.32 31.43 -21.39
N PHE A 584 -27.85 31.98 -22.50
CA PHE A 584 -27.40 33.25 -23.07
C PHE A 584 -28.53 34.15 -23.60
N ASP A 585 -29.00 35.09 -22.79
CA ASP A 585 -29.99 36.09 -23.21
C ASP A 585 -29.29 37.38 -23.67
N ILE A 586 -29.37 37.73 -24.94
CA ILE A 586 -28.76 38.92 -25.51
C ILE A 586 -29.63 40.14 -25.22
N ASN A 587 -29.04 41.17 -24.62
CA ASN A 587 -29.73 42.45 -24.38
C ASN A 587 -29.86 43.22 -25.70
N THR A 588 -30.94 42.99 -26.45
CA THR A 588 -31.13 43.61 -27.75
C THR A 588 -32.59 43.91 -28.07
N THR A 589 -32.81 44.93 -28.89
CA THR A 589 -34.12 45.25 -29.49
C THR A 589 -34.43 44.37 -30.71
N HIS A 590 -33.47 43.61 -31.23
CA HIS A 590 -33.70 42.62 -32.28
C HIS A 590 -34.41 41.40 -31.70
N ASP A 591 -35.49 40.95 -32.34
CA ASP A 591 -36.06 39.64 -32.04
C ASP A 591 -35.21 38.56 -32.71
N ILE A 592 -34.38 37.88 -31.92
CA ILE A 592 -33.52 36.78 -32.41
C ILE A 592 -34.19 35.42 -32.24
N GLY A 593 -35.45 35.41 -31.77
CA GLY A 593 -36.17 34.21 -31.38
C GLY A 593 -35.43 33.43 -30.30
N ARG A 594 -35.58 32.11 -30.35
CA ARG A 594 -34.92 31.20 -29.42
C ARG A 594 -34.30 30.06 -30.19
N THR A 595 -32.99 30.12 -30.35
CA THR A 595 -32.28 29.36 -31.36
C THR A 595 -31.02 28.73 -30.75
N PRO A 596 -30.72 27.46 -31.06
CA PRO A 596 -29.45 26.86 -30.66
C PRO A 596 -28.31 27.43 -31.51
N TYR A 597 -27.28 27.97 -30.87
CA TYR A 597 -26.04 28.40 -31.50
C TYR A 597 -24.82 27.88 -30.76
N ASP A 598 -23.71 27.73 -31.48
CA ASP A 598 -22.42 27.56 -30.85
C ASP A 598 -21.98 28.90 -30.24
N VAL A 599 -21.64 28.91 -28.94
CA VAL A 599 -21.19 30.09 -28.20
C VAL A 599 -19.75 29.90 -27.78
N TYR A 600 -18.86 30.78 -28.23
CA TYR A 600 -17.42 30.66 -28.01
C TYR A 600 -16.97 31.64 -26.93
N VAL A 601 -16.44 31.17 -25.82
CA VAL A 601 -15.86 32.03 -24.78
C VAL A 601 -14.52 32.55 -25.27
N VAL A 602 -14.42 33.85 -25.53
CA VAL A 602 -13.19 34.51 -25.96
C VAL A 602 -12.25 34.70 -24.77
N LYS A 603 -12.78 35.19 -23.64
CA LYS A 603 -12.04 35.31 -22.38
C LYS A 603 -12.99 35.28 -21.18
N TRP A 604 -12.54 34.67 -20.08
CA TRP A 604 -13.26 34.70 -18.81
C TRP A 604 -13.14 36.07 -18.14
N GLY A 605 -14.25 36.55 -17.57
CA GLY A 605 -14.30 37.81 -16.83
C GLY A 605 -13.69 37.72 -15.44
N GLY A 606 -13.21 38.85 -14.92
CA GLY A 606 -12.68 38.96 -13.56
C GLY A 606 -13.71 39.39 -12.51
N GLY A 607 -14.94 39.72 -12.92
CA GLY A 607 -15.97 40.24 -12.03
C GLY A 607 -16.63 39.18 -11.13
N PRO A 608 -17.66 39.59 -10.36
CA PRO A 608 -18.43 38.67 -9.51
C PRO A 608 -19.10 37.58 -10.36
N MET A 609 -19.30 36.41 -9.74
CA MET A 609 -20.03 35.30 -10.36
C MET A 609 -21.52 35.68 -10.49
N MET A 610 -22.08 35.53 -11.69
CA MET A 610 -23.52 35.70 -11.91
C MET A 610 -24.31 34.66 -11.13
N GLN A 611 -25.56 35.00 -10.80
CA GLN A 611 -26.42 34.15 -9.96
C GLN A 611 -26.44 32.71 -10.48
N SER A 612 -26.33 31.74 -9.58
CA SER A 612 -26.42 30.34 -9.96
C SER A 612 -27.85 29.94 -10.26
N PHE A 613 -28.02 28.97 -11.16
CA PHE A 613 -29.32 28.35 -11.42
C PHE A 613 -30.01 27.88 -10.13
N GLU A 614 -29.26 27.33 -9.18
CA GLU A 614 -29.80 26.91 -7.88
C GLU A 614 -30.37 28.12 -7.12
N SER A 615 -29.61 29.20 -6.99
CA SER A 615 -30.08 30.40 -6.29
C SER A 615 -31.28 31.07 -6.98
N ALA A 616 -31.31 31.08 -8.32
CA ALA A 616 -32.45 31.57 -9.08
C ALA A 616 -33.71 30.73 -8.82
N ILE A 617 -33.59 29.39 -8.80
CA ILE A 617 -34.70 28.48 -8.50
C ILE A 617 -35.25 28.73 -7.08
N GLN A 618 -34.36 28.86 -6.09
CA GLN A 618 -34.75 29.10 -4.70
C GLN A 618 -35.47 30.44 -4.54
N GLU A 619 -35.01 31.47 -5.25
CA GLU A 619 -35.64 32.79 -5.28
C GLU A 619 -37.05 32.73 -5.89
N GLN A 620 -37.22 32.04 -7.03
CA GLN A 620 -38.54 31.92 -7.67
C GLN A 620 -39.54 31.09 -6.85
N LYS A 621 -39.05 30.10 -6.09
CA LYS A 621 -39.86 29.40 -5.07
C LYS A 621 -40.28 30.35 -3.96
N ARG A 622 -39.38 31.19 -3.46
CA ARG A 622 -39.67 32.19 -2.42
C ARG A 622 -40.71 33.21 -2.87
N TYR A 623 -40.70 33.62 -4.14
CA TYR A 623 -41.69 34.55 -4.69
C TYR A 623 -43.01 33.90 -5.12
N GLY A 624 -43.19 32.59 -4.92
CA GLY A 624 -44.41 31.87 -5.30
C GLY A 624 -44.64 31.78 -6.81
N GLN A 625 -43.62 32.07 -7.62
CA GLN A 625 -43.71 32.05 -9.09
C GLN A 625 -43.38 30.69 -9.68
N TRP A 626 -42.88 29.75 -8.86
CA TRP A 626 -42.42 28.43 -9.27
C TRP A 626 -43.40 27.67 -10.18
N GLY A 627 -44.72 27.77 -9.96
CA GLY A 627 -45.71 27.08 -10.80
C GLY A 627 -45.68 27.49 -12.27
N LYS A 628 -45.47 28.79 -12.56
CA LYS A 628 -45.32 29.29 -13.94
C LYS A 628 -44.02 28.79 -14.56
N TYR A 629 -42.97 28.78 -13.75
CA TYR A 629 -41.62 28.41 -14.14
C TYR A 629 -41.51 26.90 -14.41
N GLN A 630 -42.14 26.07 -13.59
CA GLN A 630 -42.23 24.62 -13.79
C GLN A 630 -42.97 24.26 -15.08
N GLY A 631 -43.99 25.04 -15.47
CA GLY A 631 -44.65 24.89 -16.77
C GLY A 631 -43.72 25.14 -17.96
N ILE A 632 -42.92 26.20 -17.89
CA ILE A 632 -41.89 26.51 -18.90
C ILE A 632 -40.81 25.42 -18.92
N TYR A 633 -40.29 25.03 -17.77
CA TYR A 633 -39.31 23.93 -17.65
C TYR A 633 -39.81 22.64 -18.32
N ASN A 634 -41.05 22.23 -18.05
CA ASN A 634 -41.64 21.02 -18.62
C ASN A 634 -41.86 21.11 -20.14
N GLN A 635 -42.13 22.31 -20.68
CA GLN A 635 -42.23 22.53 -22.13
C GLN A 635 -40.88 22.29 -22.85
N TYR A 636 -39.77 22.45 -22.12
CA TYR A 636 -38.41 22.45 -22.65
C TYR A 636 -37.55 21.28 -22.14
N GLN A 637 -38.08 20.47 -21.22
CA GLN A 637 -37.47 19.22 -20.75
C GLN A 637 -37.18 18.29 -21.92
N GLY A 638 -35.94 17.79 -21.99
CA GLY A 638 -35.47 16.90 -23.05
C GLY A 638 -35.11 17.57 -24.38
N ARG A 639 -35.23 18.91 -24.49
CA ARG A 639 -34.85 19.67 -25.69
C ARG A 639 -33.51 20.40 -25.57
N PHE A 640 -32.98 20.56 -24.35
CA PHE A 640 -31.76 21.32 -24.09
C PHE A 640 -30.81 20.58 -23.14
N GLN A 641 -29.51 20.68 -23.42
CA GLN A 641 -28.46 20.27 -22.49
C GLN A 641 -28.27 21.38 -21.47
N THR A 642 -28.60 21.14 -20.20
CA THR A 642 -28.15 22.02 -19.12
C THR A 642 -26.70 21.63 -18.80
N GLU A 643 -25.73 22.37 -19.33
CA GLU A 643 -24.35 22.24 -18.86
C GLU A 643 -24.30 22.70 -17.39
N ASN A 644 -23.99 21.77 -16.50
CA ASN A 644 -23.85 22.04 -15.07
C ASN A 644 -22.60 22.90 -14.86
N PHE A 645 -22.74 24.22 -14.90
CA PHE A 645 -21.77 25.13 -14.32
C PHE A 645 -21.84 25.06 -12.80
N ARG A 646 -21.20 24.04 -12.24
CA ARG A 646 -20.66 24.07 -10.88
C ARG A 646 -19.16 23.87 -11.02
N GLN A 647 -18.46 24.95 -11.38
CA GLN A 647 -17.03 25.09 -11.05
C GLN A 647 -16.89 25.24 -9.54
#